data_AF-A0A2E3QVQ6-F1
#
_entry.id   AF-A0A2E3QVQ6-F1
#
_cell.length_a   1.000
_cell.length_b   1.000
_cell.length_c   1.000
_cell.angle_alpha   90.00
_cell.angle_beta   90.00
_cell.angle_gamma   90.00
#
_symmetry.space_group_name_H-M   'P 1'
#
loop_
_entity.id
_entity.type
_entity.pdbx_description
1 polymer ?
#
loop_
_entity_poly.entity_id
_entity_poly.type
_entity_poly.pdbx_seq_one_letter_code
_entity_poly.pdbx_strand_id
1 'polypeptide(L)'
;MGLLNWLKGRVDRDARHLVYAPIPAARALAAPDPDLPIRPREDYVRLWLTEMFLKKDRAWFSEWHPAVHALTRFQYGDGEVELPYIAGPLKLPDMAEANVGRVLHLNHALTPLVPFNGGSLEVAAGLLAMKGRNDIAVLIGALGRFADLLQVPQLSTALDVAAPLASAVEDLLGATDGALHLGLHQTFVADGGGGANGLRAGYVAVVLADEGTLDPSELWVAEDRLRRGPSAAQSRPLDGFTYMLFRIERREERSSWSGLAAIDKPFREAAEAFQAGDPALGRIRMKQAIFAAAGSPDLTWPDRRRVATRLQEELAYFESLVGALGGEALKRTSHAFEADLASEERSLDALRDDHVLPLATARALGPVDPGRLPPADGAEPPAGLAPLFEAFAIETAAPTDPAAVAALVAPALGPDWVAEPYRDDGRHFELTRPATPLAEAEAWERTYALRATPGVAYAEPLFVVSVYEDLEALQPSSPFEAAEGERPHLPGSDDPDWALDQLRVRQAWALFDDGTPPGSGIVVGHPDTGYRRHPEIDANLLVDLGYDFVRGDRDAEDELDDGVGTNPSHGVSTSSVIISKDGPQADFGADDPRKRAVSGVAPGARLIPIRTARTVALLSTRRLARAIEYAVDRGAHVISISMGGVRSRRLREAVRYAETQGVIVCAAAGNQVRMVVWPARYEEVVACAACNVERGPWVGSSRGQTVTVSAPGESVWRARTEPATDGVTHVVGRGSGTSYAVAHVAGLASLWLSYHGRAALLDRYGPGRLPSVFRHLLTATADPAADLSSLFGAGIANAERLLTQPLPAPASPFEAAESLDEVPPEADPMAEAAGLFDLAPSAPAGPFEAQASDRLAPTLAALLGVAPEAVPVALEDVGDELLFHLITRPHDYDRLKAALVTPAPASPFESDQGADPRVAQVRADLRSPARSARLRALLTAD
;
A
#
# COMPACT_ATOMS: atom_id res chain seq x y z
N MET A 1 -34.57 55.21 -40.30
CA MET A 1 -33.42 55.24 -39.37
C MET A 1 -33.58 54.15 -38.33
N GLY A 2 -33.45 52.90 -38.77
CA GLY A 2 -33.81 51.71 -38.00
C GLY A 2 -32.92 50.55 -38.41
N LEU A 3 -32.83 49.56 -37.51
CA LEU A 3 -32.11 48.29 -37.64
C LEU A 3 -30.57 48.36 -37.78
N LEU A 4 -30.01 49.27 -38.58
CA LEU A 4 -28.56 49.37 -38.80
C LEU A 4 -27.79 50.05 -37.65
N ASN A 5 -28.38 51.04 -36.97
CA ASN A 5 -27.82 51.57 -35.71
C ASN A 5 -28.06 50.61 -34.52
N TRP A 6 -29.05 49.73 -34.63
CA TRP A 6 -29.31 48.68 -33.64
C TRP A 6 -28.34 47.49 -33.81
N LEU A 7 -27.95 47.16 -35.04
CA LEU A 7 -26.92 46.16 -35.38
C LEU A 7 -25.48 46.67 -35.17
N LYS A 8 -25.19 47.95 -35.45
CA LYS A 8 -23.84 48.50 -35.19
C LYS A 8 -23.45 48.49 -33.71
N GLY A 9 -24.39 48.69 -32.79
CA GLY A 9 -24.14 48.58 -31.36
C GLY A 9 -23.95 47.14 -30.83
N ARG A 10 -24.06 46.12 -31.69
CA ARG A 10 -23.75 44.71 -31.39
C ARG A 10 -22.53 44.16 -32.15
N VAL A 11 -21.97 44.90 -33.10
CA VAL A 11 -20.80 44.44 -33.90
C VAL A 11 -19.54 45.22 -33.55
N ASP A 12 -19.65 46.47 -33.10
CA ASP A 12 -18.61 47.13 -32.31
C ASP A 12 -19.27 47.65 -31.04
N ARG A 13 -19.04 46.93 -29.94
CA ARG A 13 -19.34 47.42 -28.61
C ARG A 13 -17.98 47.62 -27.96
N ASP A 14 -17.65 48.87 -27.65
CA ASP A 14 -16.43 49.17 -26.90
C ASP A 14 -16.40 48.26 -25.67
N ALA A 15 -15.26 47.59 -25.47
CA ALA A 15 -15.05 46.74 -24.32
C ALA A 15 -15.26 47.60 -23.07
N ARG A 16 -16.25 47.25 -22.27
CA ARG A 16 -16.52 47.96 -21.03
C ARG A 16 -15.46 47.56 -20.02
N HIS A 17 -14.69 48.52 -19.53
CA HIS A 17 -13.69 48.28 -18.50
C HIS A 17 -14.37 47.79 -17.22
N LEU A 18 -14.23 46.50 -16.92
CA LEU A 18 -14.69 45.95 -15.65
C LEU A 18 -13.88 46.57 -14.51
N VAL A 19 -14.56 46.99 -13.45
CA VAL A 19 -13.89 47.52 -12.27
C VAL A 19 -13.55 46.34 -11.36
N TYR A 20 -12.27 46.01 -11.30
CA TYR A 20 -11.69 45.16 -10.27
C TYR A 20 -11.11 46.06 -9.18
N ALA A 21 -11.69 46.01 -7.98
CA ALA A 21 -11.33 46.89 -6.89
C ALA A 21 -11.10 46.10 -5.59
N PRO A 22 -9.84 45.83 -5.22
CA PRO A 22 -9.49 45.50 -3.85
C PRO A 22 -9.89 46.66 -2.94
N ILE A 23 -10.72 46.39 -1.93
CA ILE A 23 -11.19 47.42 -1.02
C ILE A 23 -10.14 47.64 0.07
N PRO A 24 -9.56 48.85 0.19
CA PRO A 24 -8.55 49.11 1.20
C PRO A 24 -9.07 48.86 2.61
N ALA A 25 -8.20 48.39 3.50
CA ALA A 25 -8.50 48.11 4.90
C ALA A 25 -9.28 49.23 5.61
N ALA A 26 -8.86 50.48 5.41
CA ALA A 26 -9.48 51.67 6.00
C ALA A 26 -10.94 51.91 5.55
N ARG A 27 -11.41 51.17 4.54
CA ARG A 27 -12.75 51.30 3.95
C ARG A 27 -13.63 50.07 4.08
N ALA A 28 -13.11 49.01 4.72
CA ALA A 28 -13.88 47.84 5.11
C ALA A 28 -14.24 47.93 6.61
N LEU A 29 -15.39 48.53 6.91
CA LEU A 29 -15.85 48.78 8.26
C LEU A 29 -16.21 47.48 8.96
N ALA A 30 -15.62 47.27 10.15
CA ALA A 30 -15.78 46.05 10.94
C ALA A 30 -15.34 44.75 10.22
N ALA A 31 -14.38 44.86 9.29
CA ALA A 31 -13.76 43.68 8.70
C ALA A 31 -12.95 42.90 9.74
N PRO A 32 -13.08 41.56 9.81
CA PRO A 32 -12.41 40.76 10.83
C PRO A 32 -10.87 40.77 10.72
N ASP A 33 -10.30 40.84 9.50
CA ASP A 33 -8.85 40.86 9.27
C ASP A 33 -8.48 41.61 7.98
N PRO A 34 -8.34 42.95 7.99
CA PRO A 34 -8.17 43.68 6.74
C PRO A 34 -6.69 43.75 6.30
N ASP A 35 -6.41 43.24 5.10
CA ASP A 35 -5.16 43.40 4.32
C ASP A 35 -3.90 42.67 4.83
N LEU A 36 -4.09 41.60 5.61
CA LEU A 36 -2.99 40.75 6.08
C LEU A 36 -2.55 39.74 5.00
N PRO A 37 -1.25 39.53 4.77
CA PRO A 37 -0.77 38.48 3.87
C PRO A 37 -1.10 37.08 4.42
N ILE A 38 -1.45 36.16 3.53
CA ILE A 38 -1.68 34.75 3.88
C ILE A 38 -0.36 33.99 3.77
N ARG A 39 0.11 33.44 4.89
CA ARG A 39 1.41 32.78 4.98
C ARG A 39 1.33 31.30 4.61
N PRO A 40 2.18 30.81 3.68
CA PRO A 40 2.28 29.39 3.36
C PRO A 40 2.55 28.52 4.59
N ARG A 41 1.86 27.39 4.67
CA ARG A 41 1.90 26.36 5.72
C ARG A 41 1.49 26.80 7.12
N GLU A 42 1.24 28.09 7.32
CA GLU A 42 0.91 28.68 8.62
C GLU A 42 -0.57 29.08 8.72
N ASP A 43 -1.10 29.71 7.67
CA ASP A 43 -2.44 30.27 7.70
C ASP A 43 -3.43 29.40 6.90
N TYR A 44 -4.69 29.44 7.31
CA TYR A 44 -5.82 28.97 6.54
C TYR A 44 -6.42 30.10 5.70
N VAL A 45 -7.02 29.71 4.58
CA VAL A 45 -7.79 30.60 3.73
C VAL A 45 -9.23 30.07 3.60
N ARG A 46 -10.19 31.00 3.56
CA ARG A 46 -11.56 30.70 3.14
C ARG A 46 -12.06 31.79 2.21
N LEU A 47 -12.63 31.39 1.08
CA LEU A 47 -13.23 32.31 0.12
C LEU A 47 -14.73 32.43 0.35
N TRP A 48 -15.22 33.67 0.36
CA TRP A 48 -16.64 33.97 0.47
C TRP A 48 -17.09 34.81 -0.72
N LEU A 49 -18.31 34.54 -1.20
CA LEU A 49 -19.11 35.48 -1.96
C LEU A 49 -20.08 36.15 -0.98
N THR A 50 -19.77 37.37 -0.57
CA THR A 50 -20.54 38.05 0.48
C THR A 50 -21.79 38.73 -0.05
N GLU A 51 -21.73 39.22 -1.30
CA GLU A 51 -22.87 39.82 -1.98
C GLU A 51 -22.77 39.57 -3.49
N MET A 52 -23.90 39.26 -4.13
CA MET A 52 -24.04 39.26 -5.58
C MET A 52 -25.30 40.03 -5.94
N PHE A 53 -25.22 40.87 -6.98
CA PHE A 53 -26.32 41.77 -7.32
C PHE A 53 -26.42 41.98 -8.82
N LEU A 54 -27.64 41.89 -9.36
CA LEU A 54 -27.96 42.26 -10.73
C LEU A 54 -28.56 43.67 -10.75
N LYS A 55 -28.06 44.54 -11.65
CA LYS A 55 -28.65 45.87 -11.88
C LYS A 55 -30.15 45.83 -12.18
N LYS A 56 -30.63 44.76 -12.82
CA LYS A 56 -32.03 44.56 -13.20
C LYS A 56 -32.43 43.12 -12.87
N ASP A 57 -33.35 42.98 -11.94
CA ASP A 57 -34.02 41.74 -11.54
C ASP A 57 -35.33 41.50 -12.32
N ARG A 58 -35.85 42.52 -13.01
CA ARG A 58 -37.01 42.42 -13.89
C ARG A 58 -36.80 43.18 -15.19
N ALA A 59 -36.99 42.50 -16.30
CA ALA A 59 -36.97 43.11 -17.63
C ALA A 59 -37.98 42.39 -18.52
N TRP A 60 -38.98 43.12 -19.03
CA TRP A 60 -39.96 42.64 -20.02
C TRP A 60 -40.58 41.28 -19.70
N PHE A 61 -41.68 41.27 -18.92
CA PHE A 61 -42.42 40.07 -18.50
C PHE A 61 -41.60 38.92 -17.89
N SER A 62 -40.28 39.08 -17.75
CA SER A 62 -39.32 38.07 -17.28
C SER A 62 -38.65 38.57 -16.01
N GLU A 63 -38.64 37.71 -15.00
CA GLU A 63 -37.91 37.89 -13.75
C GLU A 63 -36.57 37.16 -13.86
N TRP A 64 -35.52 37.81 -13.36
CA TRP A 64 -34.13 37.40 -13.47
C TRP A 64 -33.49 37.31 -12.09
N HIS A 65 -32.78 36.22 -11.83
CA HIS A 65 -32.20 35.93 -10.52
C HIS A 65 -30.68 35.75 -10.64
N PRO A 66 -29.88 36.33 -9.72
CA PRO A 66 -28.44 36.12 -9.70
C PRO A 66 -28.08 34.69 -9.28
N ALA A 67 -27.09 34.11 -9.95
CA ALA A 67 -26.34 32.95 -9.46
C ALA A 67 -24.87 33.10 -9.82
N VAL A 68 -23.97 32.62 -8.98
CA VAL A 68 -22.52 32.62 -9.24
C VAL A 68 -22.05 31.19 -9.30
N HIS A 69 -21.42 30.81 -10.41
CA HIS A 69 -20.60 29.60 -10.48
C HIS A 69 -19.15 29.97 -10.16
N ALA A 70 -18.47 29.20 -9.34
CA ALA A 70 -17.08 29.39 -8.98
C ALA A 70 -16.30 28.08 -9.03
N LEU A 71 -15.06 28.12 -9.50
CA LEU A 71 -14.08 27.04 -9.44
C LEU A 71 -12.84 27.59 -8.75
N THR A 72 -12.39 26.89 -7.70
CA THR A 72 -11.21 27.28 -6.94
C THR A 72 -10.14 26.19 -7.05
N ARG A 73 -8.93 26.52 -7.50
CA ARG A 73 -7.80 25.58 -7.62
C ARG A 73 -6.66 25.97 -6.68
N PHE A 74 -6.12 25.00 -5.95
CA PHE A 74 -5.02 25.21 -5.00
C PHE A 74 -4.29 23.90 -4.66
N GLN A 75 -3.13 24.00 -4.00
CA GLN A 75 -2.32 22.86 -3.57
C GLN A 75 -2.84 22.24 -2.26
N TYR A 76 -3.05 20.92 -2.23
CA TYR A 76 -3.45 20.16 -1.05
C TYR A 76 -2.77 18.78 -1.00
N GLY A 77 -2.04 18.48 0.08
CA GLY A 77 -1.16 17.31 0.11
C GLY A 77 -0.01 17.46 -0.90
N ASP A 78 0.25 16.40 -1.68
CA ASP A 78 1.29 16.36 -2.73
C ASP A 78 0.76 16.71 -4.13
N GLY A 79 -0.51 17.12 -4.23
CA GLY A 79 -1.19 17.37 -5.50
C GLY A 79 -1.98 18.69 -5.53
N GLU A 80 -2.38 19.06 -6.74
CA GLU A 80 -3.28 20.18 -6.97
C GLU A 80 -4.74 19.70 -6.99
N VAL A 81 -5.62 20.46 -6.35
CA VAL A 81 -7.04 20.13 -6.21
C VAL A 81 -7.93 21.25 -6.74
N GLU A 82 -9.07 20.87 -7.29
CA GLU A 82 -10.10 21.77 -7.80
C GLU A 82 -11.42 21.61 -7.03
N LEU A 83 -11.98 22.72 -6.56
CA LEU A 83 -13.26 22.77 -5.84
C LEU A 83 -14.29 23.60 -6.62
N PRO A 84 -15.29 22.94 -7.24
CA PRO A 84 -16.42 23.64 -7.84
C PRO A 84 -17.46 24.06 -6.79
N TYR A 85 -18.07 25.23 -6.96
CA TYR A 85 -19.16 25.74 -6.11
C TYR A 85 -20.18 26.53 -6.94
N ILE A 86 -21.46 26.49 -6.53
CA ILE A 86 -22.50 27.37 -7.07
C ILE A 86 -23.24 28.06 -5.92
N ALA A 87 -23.23 29.39 -5.94
CA ALA A 87 -24.04 30.24 -5.09
C ALA A 87 -25.30 30.68 -5.84
N GLY A 88 -26.48 30.57 -5.21
CA GLY A 88 -27.75 30.93 -5.82
C GLY A 88 -28.93 30.66 -4.88
N PRO A 89 -30.17 30.67 -5.38
CA PRO A 89 -31.36 30.46 -4.57
C PRO A 89 -31.51 29.02 -4.07
N LEU A 90 -30.75 28.67 -3.02
CA LEU A 90 -30.66 27.31 -2.46
C LEU A 90 -31.53 27.12 -1.23
N LYS A 91 -32.20 25.96 -1.17
CA LYS A 91 -33.02 25.35 -0.09
C LYS A 91 -33.41 26.30 1.07
N LEU A 92 -34.63 26.83 0.99
CA LEU A 92 -35.48 26.99 2.17
C LEU A 92 -36.57 25.91 2.06
N PRO A 93 -36.80 25.08 3.09
CA PRO A 93 -37.93 24.15 3.12
C PRO A 93 -39.23 24.91 2.86
N ASP A 94 -40.10 24.39 1.99
CA ASP A 94 -41.42 24.95 1.64
C ASP A 94 -41.45 26.30 0.88
N MET A 95 -40.39 26.66 0.14
CA MET A 95 -40.45 27.82 -0.77
C MET A 95 -41.28 27.52 -2.02
N ALA A 96 -42.45 28.15 -2.14
CA ALA A 96 -43.15 28.26 -3.41
C ALA A 96 -42.33 29.09 -4.42
N GLU A 97 -42.25 28.64 -5.68
CA GLU A 97 -41.50 29.28 -6.78
C GLU A 97 -41.78 30.80 -6.93
N ALA A 98 -42.96 31.26 -6.51
CA ALA A 98 -43.35 32.67 -6.55
C ALA A 98 -42.57 33.60 -5.59
N ASN A 99 -41.77 33.06 -4.67
CA ASN A 99 -41.09 33.83 -3.63
C ASN A 99 -39.55 33.91 -3.78
N VAL A 100 -38.97 33.29 -4.81
CA VAL A 100 -37.50 33.20 -5.00
C VAL A 100 -36.86 34.59 -5.13
N GLY A 101 -37.55 35.57 -5.72
CA GLY A 101 -37.06 36.96 -5.83
C GLY A 101 -37.06 37.77 -4.54
N ARG A 102 -37.51 37.19 -3.42
CA ARG A 102 -37.60 37.86 -2.10
C ARG A 102 -36.58 37.32 -1.09
N VAL A 103 -35.55 36.62 -1.56
CA VAL A 103 -34.52 36.02 -0.73
C VAL A 103 -33.23 36.85 -0.83
N LEU A 104 -32.71 37.26 0.32
CA LEU A 104 -31.39 37.89 0.41
C LEU A 104 -30.32 36.79 0.40
N HIS A 105 -29.46 36.81 -0.61
CA HIS A 105 -28.36 35.86 -0.77
C HIS A 105 -27.05 36.54 -0.38
N LEU A 106 -26.61 36.30 0.85
CA LEU A 106 -25.41 36.90 1.42
C LEU A 106 -24.52 35.81 2.01
N ASN A 107 -23.21 36.09 2.02
CA ASN A 107 -22.20 35.30 2.75
C ASN A 107 -22.18 33.80 2.41
N HIS A 108 -22.12 33.49 1.11
CA HIS A 108 -21.87 32.11 0.66
C HIS A 108 -20.38 31.79 0.81
N ALA A 109 -20.04 30.76 1.58
CA ALA A 109 -18.68 30.21 1.60
C ALA A 109 -18.46 29.44 0.29
N LEU A 110 -17.53 29.89 -0.53
CA LEU A 110 -17.15 29.22 -1.79
C LEU A 110 -16.20 28.05 -1.54
N THR A 111 -15.44 28.11 -0.45
CA THR A 111 -14.58 27.02 0.01
C THR A 111 -14.87 26.70 1.48
N PRO A 112 -14.58 25.48 1.95
CA PRO A 112 -14.36 25.25 3.37
C PRO A 112 -13.12 26.04 3.86
N LEU A 113 -12.81 25.95 5.15
CA LEU A 113 -11.55 26.52 5.65
C LEU A 113 -10.41 25.60 5.22
N VAL A 114 -9.51 26.07 4.35
CA VAL A 114 -8.47 25.24 3.73
C VAL A 114 -7.08 25.67 4.18
N PRO A 115 -6.17 24.73 4.52
CA PRO A 115 -4.79 25.07 4.85
C PRO A 115 -4.05 25.51 3.59
N PHE A 116 -3.39 26.67 3.62
CA PHE A 116 -2.67 27.18 2.46
C PHE A 116 -1.23 26.68 2.47
N ASN A 117 -0.88 25.68 1.66
CA ASN A 117 0.45 25.04 1.68
C ASN A 117 1.55 25.77 0.87
N GLY A 118 1.18 26.86 0.18
CA GLY A 118 2.04 27.60 -0.75
C GLY A 118 1.59 27.46 -2.21
N GLY A 119 2.34 28.05 -3.14
CA GLY A 119 1.98 28.08 -4.56
C GLY A 119 0.93 29.16 -4.90
N SER A 120 0.01 28.83 -5.80
CA SER A 120 -1.07 29.72 -6.26
C SER A 120 -2.44 29.30 -5.72
N LEU A 121 -3.30 30.29 -5.48
CA LEU A 121 -4.75 30.13 -5.30
C LEU A 121 -5.44 30.76 -6.51
N GLU A 122 -6.09 29.93 -7.32
CA GLU A 122 -6.79 30.37 -8.53
C GLU A 122 -8.30 30.39 -8.28
N VAL A 123 -8.95 31.48 -8.67
CA VAL A 123 -10.40 31.68 -8.54
C VAL A 123 -10.97 32.07 -9.89
N ALA A 124 -11.80 31.19 -10.46
CA ALA A 124 -12.62 31.48 -11.63
C ALA A 124 -14.08 31.58 -11.17
N ALA A 125 -14.74 32.73 -11.35
CA ALA A 125 -16.12 32.94 -10.95
C ALA A 125 -16.94 33.68 -12.01
N GLY A 126 -18.18 33.25 -12.23
CA GLY A 126 -19.10 33.85 -13.20
C GLY A 126 -20.47 34.12 -12.60
N LEU A 127 -20.91 35.38 -12.63
CA LEU A 127 -22.27 35.82 -12.29
C LEU A 127 -23.19 35.65 -13.50
N LEU A 128 -24.18 34.80 -13.32
CA LEU A 128 -25.21 34.44 -14.26
C LEU A 128 -26.51 35.16 -13.89
N ALA A 129 -27.23 35.64 -14.91
CA ALA A 129 -28.63 36.03 -14.78
C ALA A 129 -29.52 34.90 -15.28
N MET A 130 -30.30 34.29 -14.39
CA MET A 130 -31.16 33.14 -14.68
C MET A 130 -32.61 33.55 -14.82
N LYS A 131 -33.33 32.95 -15.77
CA LYS A 131 -34.72 33.29 -16.10
C LYS A 131 -35.71 32.45 -15.27
N GLY A 132 -36.78 33.08 -14.76
CA GLY A 132 -37.76 32.43 -13.87
C GLY A 132 -38.61 31.29 -14.48
N ARG A 133 -39.02 30.36 -13.58
CA ARG A 133 -39.77 29.09 -13.67
C ARG A 133 -39.01 27.80 -14.01
N ASN A 134 -38.41 27.63 -15.19
CA ASN A 134 -37.85 26.32 -15.57
C ASN A 134 -36.38 26.15 -15.15
N ASP A 135 -35.53 27.15 -15.40
CA ASP A 135 -34.09 27.03 -15.19
C ASP A 135 -33.74 26.97 -13.69
N ILE A 136 -34.49 27.73 -12.88
CA ILE A 136 -34.31 27.81 -11.43
C ILE A 136 -34.71 26.50 -10.74
N ALA A 137 -35.81 25.86 -11.16
CA ALA A 137 -36.26 24.60 -10.57
C ALA A 137 -35.28 23.44 -10.85
N VAL A 138 -34.76 23.38 -12.09
CA VAL A 138 -33.74 22.40 -12.50
C VAL A 138 -32.44 22.60 -11.73
N LEU A 139 -32.00 23.85 -11.59
CA LEU A 139 -30.80 24.20 -10.84
C LEU A 139 -30.97 23.96 -9.32
N ILE A 140 -32.11 24.32 -8.72
CA ILE A 140 -32.40 24.05 -7.29
C ILE A 140 -32.42 22.55 -7.00
N GLY A 141 -33.05 21.75 -7.87
CA GLY A 141 -33.11 20.30 -7.71
C GLY A 141 -31.75 19.64 -7.80
N ALA A 142 -30.89 20.10 -8.71
CA ALA A 142 -29.51 19.63 -8.85
C ALA A 142 -28.65 20.08 -7.66
N LEU A 143 -28.59 21.39 -7.39
CA LEU A 143 -27.73 21.96 -6.36
C LEU A 143 -28.12 21.56 -4.94
N GLY A 144 -29.40 21.29 -4.67
CA GLY A 144 -29.85 20.78 -3.39
C GLY A 144 -29.27 19.41 -3.03
N ARG A 145 -28.88 18.59 -4.01
CA ARG A 145 -28.20 17.31 -3.76
C ARG A 145 -26.69 17.46 -3.59
N PHE A 146 -26.11 18.55 -4.08
CA PHE A 146 -24.67 18.79 -4.11
C PHE A 146 -24.17 19.70 -2.97
N ALA A 147 -24.96 20.69 -2.56
CA ALA A 147 -24.59 21.61 -1.47
C ALA A 147 -24.43 20.87 -0.13
N ASP A 148 -25.18 19.78 0.11
CA ASP A 148 -25.07 18.96 1.31
C ASP A 148 -23.73 18.19 1.37
N LEU A 149 -23.09 17.92 0.22
CA LEU A 149 -21.83 17.16 0.13
C LEU A 149 -20.59 18.02 0.36
N LEU A 150 -20.67 19.34 0.09
CA LEU A 150 -19.56 20.29 0.26
C LEU A 150 -19.57 21.02 1.61
N GLN A 151 -20.64 20.89 2.41
CA GLN A 151 -20.74 21.47 3.76
C GLN A 151 -20.08 20.59 4.85
N VAL A 152 -19.05 19.83 4.50
CA VAL A 152 -18.26 19.06 5.46
C VAL A 152 -17.13 19.90 6.05
N PRO A 153 -16.84 19.82 7.37
CA PRO A 153 -15.71 20.53 7.95
C PRO A 153 -14.34 20.05 7.41
N GLN A 154 -14.28 18.83 6.90
CA GLN A 154 -13.06 18.15 6.46
C GLN A 154 -12.88 18.27 4.94
N LEU A 155 -11.76 18.82 4.49
CA LEU A 155 -11.51 19.04 3.06
C LEU A 155 -11.19 17.72 2.36
N SER A 156 -10.48 16.79 3.01
CA SER A 156 -10.18 15.47 2.42
C SER A 156 -11.43 14.73 1.94
N THR A 157 -12.52 14.79 2.71
CA THR A 157 -13.82 14.17 2.35
C THR A 157 -14.53 14.90 1.21
N ALA A 158 -14.31 16.21 1.05
CA ALA A 158 -14.91 16.97 -0.03
C ALA A 158 -14.24 16.68 -1.40
N LEU A 159 -12.98 16.22 -1.40
CA LEU A 159 -12.21 15.95 -2.61
C LEU A 159 -12.65 14.67 -3.34
N ASP A 160 -13.12 13.65 -2.62
CA ASP A 160 -13.65 12.40 -3.18
C ASP A 160 -14.87 12.62 -4.10
N VAL A 161 -15.53 13.77 -3.95
CA VAL A 161 -16.76 14.13 -4.67
C VAL A 161 -16.49 15.21 -5.74
N ALA A 162 -15.33 15.87 -5.72
CA ALA A 162 -15.08 17.10 -6.48
C ALA A 162 -15.00 16.89 -8.00
N ALA A 163 -14.31 15.84 -8.48
CA ALA A 163 -14.12 15.60 -9.91
C ALA A 163 -15.41 15.19 -10.65
N PRO A 164 -16.25 14.25 -10.14
CA PRO A 164 -17.57 13.97 -10.72
C PRO A 164 -18.51 15.18 -10.66
N LEU A 165 -18.36 16.02 -9.64
CA LEU A 165 -19.19 17.21 -9.43
C LEU A 165 -18.87 18.32 -10.44
N ALA A 166 -17.61 18.54 -10.78
CA ALA A 166 -17.19 19.55 -11.77
C ALA A 166 -17.85 19.30 -13.14
N SER A 167 -17.76 18.06 -13.63
CA SER A 167 -18.38 17.66 -14.91
C SER A 167 -19.90 17.81 -14.90
N ALA A 168 -20.57 17.42 -13.80
CA ALA A 168 -22.03 17.52 -13.70
C ALA A 168 -22.52 18.98 -13.63
N VAL A 169 -21.73 19.87 -13.05
CA VAL A 169 -22.04 21.31 -12.98
C VAL A 169 -21.88 21.98 -14.35
N GLU A 170 -20.83 21.63 -15.11
CA GLU A 170 -20.62 22.14 -16.47
C GLU A 170 -21.77 21.73 -17.40
N ASP A 171 -22.19 20.47 -17.36
CA ASP A 171 -23.32 19.94 -18.14
C ASP A 171 -24.63 20.68 -17.80
N LEU A 172 -24.85 20.97 -16.52
CA LEU A 172 -26.03 21.65 -16.04
C LEU A 172 -26.07 23.13 -16.47
N LEU A 173 -24.94 23.84 -16.39
CA LEU A 173 -24.83 25.23 -16.85
C LEU A 173 -25.10 25.33 -18.36
N GLY A 174 -24.57 24.38 -19.14
CA GLY A 174 -24.84 24.28 -20.59
C GLY A 174 -26.31 24.00 -20.94
N ALA A 175 -27.08 23.44 -20.01
CA ALA A 175 -28.49 23.12 -20.18
C ALA A 175 -29.47 24.25 -19.77
N THR A 176 -28.98 25.36 -19.21
CA THR A 176 -29.82 26.50 -18.77
C THR A 176 -29.73 27.69 -19.73
N ASP A 177 -30.82 28.46 -19.91
CA ASP A 177 -30.83 29.71 -20.70
C ASP A 177 -30.16 30.90 -19.96
N GLY A 178 -29.21 30.62 -19.05
CA GLY A 178 -28.53 31.61 -18.21
C GLY A 178 -27.52 32.45 -18.99
N ALA A 179 -27.58 33.77 -18.86
CA ALA A 179 -26.62 34.67 -19.49
C ALA A 179 -25.49 35.03 -18.51
N LEU A 180 -24.22 34.78 -18.88
CA LEU A 180 -23.06 35.30 -18.14
C LEU A 180 -23.02 36.82 -18.24
N HIS A 181 -23.14 37.48 -17.09
CA HIS A 181 -23.20 38.94 -16.98
C HIS A 181 -21.88 39.55 -16.49
N LEU A 182 -21.11 38.82 -15.68
CA LEU A 182 -19.84 39.28 -15.13
C LEU A 182 -18.94 38.09 -14.79
N GLY A 183 -17.67 38.12 -15.18
CA GLY A 183 -16.70 37.07 -14.88
C GLY A 183 -15.47 37.61 -14.15
N LEU A 184 -14.86 36.77 -13.32
CA LEU A 184 -13.59 36.98 -12.64
C LEU A 184 -12.72 35.75 -12.89
N HIS A 185 -11.49 35.96 -13.32
CA HIS A 185 -10.45 34.92 -13.29
C HIS A 185 -9.21 35.54 -12.65
N GLN A 186 -8.87 35.11 -11.45
CA GLN A 186 -7.81 35.70 -10.66
C GLN A 186 -6.92 34.62 -10.04
N THR A 187 -5.63 34.69 -10.35
CA THR A 187 -4.61 33.88 -9.70
C THR A 187 -3.91 34.73 -8.65
N PHE A 188 -4.02 34.31 -7.40
CA PHE A 188 -3.27 34.87 -6.28
C PHE A 188 -2.03 34.01 -6.04
N VAL A 189 -0.93 34.65 -5.64
CA VAL A 189 0.32 33.95 -5.29
C VAL A 189 0.74 34.33 -3.87
N ALA A 190 1.58 33.50 -3.26
CA ALA A 190 2.19 33.84 -1.98
C ALA A 190 2.95 35.19 -2.04
N ASP A 191 2.91 35.93 -0.94
CA ASP A 191 3.57 37.23 -0.81
C ASP A 191 5.08 37.10 -1.12
N GLY A 192 5.64 37.99 -1.95
CA GLY A 192 7.04 37.93 -2.41
C GLY A 192 7.27 37.25 -3.78
N GLY A 193 6.24 36.69 -4.41
CA GLY A 193 6.32 36.00 -5.72
C GLY A 193 6.37 36.87 -6.98
N GLY A 194 6.48 38.19 -6.86
CA GLY A 194 6.63 39.13 -7.99
C GLY A 194 5.31 39.48 -8.70
N GLY A 195 4.58 40.49 -8.20
CA GLY A 195 3.36 41.03 -8.81
C GLY A 195 2.46 41.76 -7.80
N ALA A 196 1.45 42.50 -8.27
CA ALA A 196 0.45 43.19 -7.42
C ALA A 196 -0.71 42.27 -6.95
N ASN A 197 -0.60 40.97 -7.18
CA ASN A 197 -1.62 39.93 -6.95
C ASN A 197 -1.29 39.01 -5.76
N GLY A 198 -0.58 39.53 -4.76
CA GLY A 198 -0.29 38.80 -3.52
C GLY A 198 -1.59 38.38 -2.80
N LEU A 199 -1.63 37.15 -2.30
CA LEU A 199 -2.78 36.61 -1.58
C LEU A 199 -2.91 37.28 -0.20
N ARG A 200 -3.95 38.11 -0.04
CA ARG A 200 -4.20 38.92 1.16
C ARG A 200 -5.65 38.82 1.62
N ALA A 201 -5.85 38.86 2.93
CA ALA A 201 -7.17 38.93 3.54
C ALA A 201 -7.84 40.27 3.21
N GLY A 202 -9.14 40.27 2.94
CA GLY A 202 -9.86 41.50 2.60
C GLY A 202 -10.97 41.29 1.58
N TYR A 203 -11.49 42.39 1.04
CA TYR A 203 -12.59 42.36 0.08
C TYR A 203 -12.12 42.73 -1.32
N VAL A 204 -12.71 42.06 -2.30
CA VAL A 204 -12.51 42.34 -3.72
C VAL A 204 -13.88 42.53 -4.36
N ALA A 205 -14.14 43.73 -4.85
CA ALA A 205 -15.33 44.04 -5.61
C ALA A 205 -15.04 43.87 -7.11
N VAL A 206 -15.91 43.14 -7.80
CA VAL A 206 -15.94 43.06 -9.26
C VAL A 206 -17.23 43.71 -9.70
N VAL A 207 -17.14 44.85 -10.40
CA VAL A 207 -18.30 45.66 -10.77
C VAL A 207 -18.33 45.87 -12.28
N LEU A 208 -19.48 45.57 -12.88
CA LEU A 208 -19.78 45.93 -14.26
C LEU A 208 -20.13 47.42 -14.33
N ALA A 209 -19.11 48.27 -14.51
CA ALA A 209 -19.23 49.72 -14.67
C ALA A 209 -18.48 50.16 -15.95
N ASP A 210 -18.79 51.35 -16.46
CA ASP A 210 -18.01 51.95 -17.55
C ASP A 210 -16.89 52.84 -16.93
N GLU A 211 -15.77 53.04 -17.63
CA GLU A 211 -14.61 53.78 -17.10
C GLU A 211 -15.02 55.20 -16.63
N GLY A 212 -14.64 55.57 -15.39
CA GLY A 212 -14.99 56.85 -14.77
C GLY A 212 -16.41 56.97 -14.19
N THR A 213 -17.29 55.98 -14.36
CA THR A 213 -18.66 56.01 -13.79
C THR A 213 -18.72 55.61 -12.31
N LEU A 214 -17.73 54.85 -11.87
CA LEU A 214 -17.54 54.43 -10.50
C LEU A 214 -16.08 54.66 -10.13
N ASP A 215 -15.84 55.58 -9.21
CA ASP A 215 -14.52 55.72 -8.60
C ASP A 215 -14.34 54.61 -7.55
N PRO A 216 -13.39 53.67 -7.73
CA PRO A 216 -13.09 52.66 -6.72
C PRO A 216 -12.73 53.29 -5.36
N SER A 217 -12.25 54.54 -5.37
CA SER A 217 -11.94 55.29 -4.18
C SER A 217 -13.18 55.75 -3.39
N GLU A 218 -14.38 55.58 -3.92
CA GLU A 218 -15.62 55.85 -3.19
C GLU A 218 -16.27 54.57 -2.65
N LEU A 219 -15.66 53.41 -2.89
CA LEU A 219 -16.19 52.12 -2.43
C LEU A 219 -15.83 51.86 -0.97
N TRP A 220 -16.85 51.42 -0.23
CA TRP A 220 -16.77 50.99 1.16
C TRP A 220 -17.42 49.63 1.28
N VAL A 221 -16.99 48.86 2.25
CA VAL A 221 -17.73 47.67 2.69
C VAL A 221 -18.17 47.92 4.13
N ALA A 222 -19.45 47.68 4.42
CA ALA A 222 -19.95 47.67 5.78
C ALA A 222 -20.95 46.52 5.91
N GLU A 223 -20.79 45.71 6.97
CA GLU A 223 -21.64 44.53 7.21
C GLU A 223 -21.63 43.56 6.02
N ASP A 224 -20.45 43.27 5.46
CA ASP A 224 -20.26 42.38 4.30
C ASP A 224 -20.94 42.85 2.98
N ARG A 225 -21.41 44.10 2.93
CA ARG A 225 -22.10 44.67 1.76
C ARG A 225 -21.36 45.83 1.12
N LEU A 226 -21.43 45.90 -0.21
CA LEU A 226 -20.77 46.93 -1.00
C LEU A 226 -21.56 48.24 -0.96
N ARG A 227 -20.86 49.33 -0.66
CA ARG A 227 -21.41 50.66 -0.47
C ARG A 227 -20.58 51.69 -1.24
N ARG A 228 -21.19 52.83 -1.54
CA ARG A 228 -20.53 53.97 -2.19
C ARG A 228 -20.77 55.25 -1.39
N GLY A 229 -19.75 56.08 -1.24
CA GLY A 229 -19.87 57.43 -0.71
C GLY A 229 -18.53 58.06 -0.32
N PRO A 230 -18.51 59.36 0.02
CA PRO A 230 -17.29 60.08 0.34
C PRO A 230 -16.71 59.70 1.71
N SER A 231 -17.52 59.11 2.60
CA SER A 231 -17.09 58.63 3.91
C SER A 231 -17.97 57.46 4.36
N ALA A 232 -17.45 56.66 5.30
CA ALA A 232 -18.16 55.58 5.98
C ALA A 232 -19.60 55.94 6.40
N ALA A 233 -19.76 57.04 7.16
CA ALA A 233 -21.05 57.48 7.71
C ALA A 233 -22.04 57.98 6.64
N GLN A 234 -21.54 58.44 5.50
CA GLN A 234 -22.36 58.94 4.38
C GLN A 234 -22.51 57.91 3.25
N SER A 235 -21.92 56.72 3.41
CA SER A 235 -21.98 55.67 2.41
C SER A 235 -23.37 55.04 2.32
N ARG A 236 -23.82 54.76 1.10
CA ARG A 236 -25.10 54.07 0.81
C ARG A 236 -24.83 52.76 0.08
N PRO A 237 -25.71 51.74 0.20
CA PRO A 237 -25.59 50.52 -0.60
C PRO A 237 -25.38 50.83 -2.08
N LEU A 238 -24.48 50.08 -2.73
CA LEU A 238 -24.22 50.29 -4.16
C LEU A 238 -25.43 49.83 -4.97
N ASP A 239 -26.10 50.77 -5.65
CA ASP A 239 -27.22 50.53 -6.54
C ASP A 239 -26.88 50.87 -8.00
N GLY A 240 -27.68 50.38 -8.94
CA GLY A 240 -27.53 50.71 -10.36
C GLY A 240 -26.38 50.01 -11.12
N PHE A 241 -25.66 49.08 -10.48
CA PHE A 241 -24.60 48.26 -11.09
C PHE A 241 -24.88 46.77 -10.92
N THR A 242 -24.26 45.94 -11.77
CA THR A 242 -24.17 44.49 -11.56
C THR A 242 -22.81 44.19 -10.95
N TYR A 243 -22.75 43.44 -9.85
CA TYR A 243 -21.49 43.19 -9.15
C TYR A 243 -21.45 41.87 -8.37
N MET A 244 -20.23 41.44 -8.08
CA MET A 244 -19.90 40.42 -7.09
C MET A 244 -18.95 41.04 -6.06
N LEU A 245 -19.18 40.74 -4.79
CA LEU A 245 -18.27 41.08 -3.70
C LEU A 245 -17.73 39.79 -3.10
N PHE A 246 -16.41 39.62 -3.17
CA PHE A 246 -15.71 38.51 -2.56
C PHE A 246 -15.01 38.95 -1.29
N ARG A 247 -14.90 38.04 -0.32
CA ARG A 247 -14.06 38.20 0.86
C ARG A 247 -13.09 37.03 0.96
N ILE A 248 -11.81 37.35 1.06
CA ILE A 248 -10.75 36.41 1.40
C ILE A 248 -10.59 36.48 2.91
N GLU A 249 -11.00 35.43 3.60
CA GLU A 249 -10.82 35.27 5.05
C GLU A 249 -9.50 34.56 5.32
N ARG A 250 -8.71 35.11 6.23
CA ARG A 250 -7.52 34.49 6.80
C ARG A 250 -7.85 33.98 8.20
N ARG A 251 -7.34 32.81 8.56
CA ARG A 251 -7.35 32.33 9.94
C ARG A 251 -5.99 31.74 10.28
N GLU A 252 -5.47 32.06 11.44
CA GLU A 252 -4.22 31.47 11.93
C GLU A 252 -4.47 30.08 12.54
N GLU A 253 -5.68 29.86 13.03
CA GLU A 253 -6.09 28.62 13.66
C GLU A 253 -7.55 28.28 13.35
N ARG A 254 -7.87 26.99 13.41
CA ARG A 254 -9.23 26.49 13.38
C ARG A 254 -9.77 26.32 14.80
N SER A 255 -10.94 26.89 15.08
CA SER A 255 -11.61 26.77 16.38
C SER A 255 -12.32 25.42 16.61
N SER A 256 -12.64 24.69 15.55
CA SER A 256 -13.48 23.48 15.59
C SER A 256 -12.73 22.23 15.09
N TRP A 257 -11.61 21.88 15.73
CA TRP A 257 -10.91 20.63 15.41
C TRP A 257 -11.77 19.39 15.72
N SER A 258 -12.75 19.50 16.63
CA SER A 258 -13.79 18.48 16.87
C SER A 258 -14.77 18.27 15.70
N GLY A 259 -14.70 19.10 14.66
CA GLY A 259 -15.40 18.86 13.39
C GLY A 259 -14.65 17.92 12.45
N LEU A 260 -13.39 17.58 12.75
CA LEU A 260 -12.58 16.66 11.95
C LEU A 260 -12.78 15.25 12.48
N ALA A 261 -13.49 14.41 11.73
CA ALA A 261 -13.92 13.10 12.20
C ALA A 261 -12.75 12.20 12.63
N ALA A 262 -11.62 12.29 11.92
CA ALA A 262 -10.38 11.58 12.23
C ALA A 262 -9.79 11.93 13.62
N ILE A 263 -10.09 13.11 14.16
CA ILE A 263 -9.60 13.59 15.47
C ILE A 263 -10.70 13.49 16.53
N ASP A 264 -11.93 13.88 16.19
CA ASP A 264 -13.07 13.97 17.12
C ASP A 264 -13.56 12.60 17.60
N LYS A 265 -13.63 11.62 16.70
CA LYS A 265 -14.09 10.26 17.04
C LYS A 265 -13.20 9.63 18.13
N PRO A 266 -11.88 9.52 17.95
CA PRO A 266 -11.02 8.99 19.01
C PRO A 266 -11.00 9.87 20.27
N PHE A 267 -11.14 11.19 20.15
CA PHE A 267 -11.25 12.07 21.33
C PHE A 267 -12.49 11.78 22.19
N ARG A 268 -13.67 11.58 21.57
CA ARG A 268 -14.90 11.21 22.28
C ARG A 268 -14.83 9.84 22.92
N GLU A 269 -14.34 8.85 22.17
CA GLU A 269 -14.14 7.48 22.68
C GLU A 269 -13.16 7.47 23.87
N ALA A 270 -12.16 8.37 23.87
CA ALA A 270 -11.27 8.54 25.01
C ALA A 270 -11.99 9.08 26.25
N ALA A 271 -12.79 10.14 26.08
CA ALA A 271 -13.56 10.73 27.16
C ALA A 271 -14.55 9.71 27.78
N GLU A 272 -15.23 8.91 26.95
CA GLU A 272 -16.13 7.84 27.38
C GLU A 272 -15.38 6.76 28.18
N ALA A 273 -14.20 6.32 27.72
CA ALA A 273 -13.39 5.33 28.44
C ALA A 273 -12.87 5.85 29.79
N PHE A 274 -12.43 7.11 29.86
CA PHE A 274 -12.06 7.73 31.14
C PHE A 274 -13.25 7.82 32.11
N GLN A 275 -14.45 8.15 31.62
CA GLN A 275 -15.67 8.17 32.43
C GLN A 275 -16.07 6.77 32.92
N ALA A 276 -15.86 5.73 32.11
CA ALA A 276 -16.09 4.34 32.46
C ALA A 276 -15.05 3.78 33.46
N GLY A 277 -14.01 4.56 33.80
CA GLY A 277 -12.94 4.15 34.70
C GLY A 277 -11.91 3.23 34.02
N ASP A 278 -11.80 3.28 32.69
CA ASP A 278 -10.76 2.62 31.91
C ASP A 278 -9.75 3.67 31.39
N PRO A 279 -8.80 4.11 32.24
CA PRO A 279 -7.78 5.05 31.82
C PRO A 279 -6.76 4.46 30.83
N ALA A 280 -6.72 3.14 30.63
CA ALA A 280 -5.84 2.51 29.65
C ALA A 280 -6.42 2.70 28.24
N LEU A 281 -7.68 2.35 28.02
CA LEU A 281 -8.39 2.61 26.76
C LEU A 281 -8.53 4.12 26.49
N GLY A 282 -8.83 4.91 27.53
CA GLY A 282 -8.86 6.38 27.42
C GLY A 282 -7.55 6.96 26.90
N ARG A 283 -6.40 6.50 27.41
CA ARG A 283 -5.08 6.91 26.92
C ARG A 283 -4.83 6.50 25.47
N ILE A 284 -5.25 5.30 25.08
CA ILE A 284 -5.08 4.78 23.72
C ILE A 284 -5.87 5.64 22.73
N ARG A 285 -7.16 5.87 23.02
CA ARG A 285 -8.04 6.69 22.17
C ARG A 285 -7.58 8.15 22.13
N MET A 286 -7.11 8.71 23.24
CA MET A 286 -6.60 10.08 23.26
C MET A 286 -5.30 10.22 22.46
N LYS A 287 -4.41 9.23 22.52
CA LYS A 287 -3.20 9.19 21.69
C LYS A 287 -3.54 9.05 20.19
N GLN A 288 -4.56 8.28 19.82
CA GLN A 288 -5.06 8.22 18.45
C GLN A 288 -5.54 9.60 17.97
N ALA A 289 -6.29 10.34 18.79
CA ALA A 289 -6.70 11.71 18.47
C ALA A 289 -5.49 12.65 18.30
N ILE A 290 -4.47 12.54 19.17
CA ILE A 290 -3.23 13.32 19.09
C ILE A 290 -2.46 13.04 17.79
N PHE A 291 -2.33 11.76 17.41
CA PHE A 291 -1.63 11.38 16.18
C PHE A 291 -2.41 11.80 14.93
N ALA A 292 -3.73 11.64 14.92
CA ALA A 292 -4.58 12.16 13.85
C ALA A 292 -4.44 13.69 13.70
N ALA A 293 -4.35 14.43 14.81
CA ALA A 293 -4.10 15.86 14.79
C ALA A 293 -2.69 16.21 14.27
N ALA A 294 -1.66 15.45 14.66
CA ALA A 294 -0.27 15.70 14.28
C ALA A 294 -0.01 15.46 12.77
N GLY A 295 -0.71 14.49 12.17
CA GLY A 295 -0.59 14.13 10.75
C GLY A 295 -1.62 14.77 9.82
N SER A 296 -2.61 15.50 10.33
CA SER A 296 -3.78 15.89 9.52
C SER A 296 -3.42 16.84 8.35
N PRO A 297 -3.73 16.47 7.09
CA PRO A 297 -3.63 17.38 5.95
C PRO A 297 -4.67 18.51 6.00
N ASP A 298 -5.71 18.39 6.83
CA ASP A 298 -6.73 19.41 7.08
C ASP A 298 -6.31 20.47 8.12
N LEU A 299 -5.12 20.32 8.73
CA LEU A 299 -4.54 21.28 9.67
C LEU A 299 -3.26 21.91 9.14
N THR A 300 -3.08 23.22 9.36
CA THR A 300 -1.79 23.90 9.09
C THR A 300 -0.72 23.40 10.05
N TRP A 301 0.55 23.60 9.71
CA TRP A 301 1.67 23.09 10.50
C TRP A 301 1.66 23.59 11.96
N PRO A 302 1.44 24.90 12.23
CA PRO A 302 1.29 25.39 13.60
C PRO A 302 0.08 24.78 14.31
N ASP A 303 -1.01 24.58 13.59
CA ASP A 303 -2.28 24.14 14.17
C ASP A 303 -2.29 22.63 14.49
N ARG A 304 -1.59 21.80 13.71
CA ARG A 304 -1.29 20.39 14.05
C ARG A 304 -0.68 20.29 15.44
N ARG A 305 0.35 21.10 15.70
CA ARG A 305 1.03 21.14 16.99
C ARG A 305 0.12 21.68 18.09
N ARG A 306 -0.64 22.75 17.84
CA ARG A 306 -1.56 23.34 18.82
C ARG A 306 -2.66 22.35 19.22
N VAL A 307 -3.31 21.70 18.25
CA VAL A 307 -4.38 20.72 18.49
C VAL A 307 -3.83 19.48 19.20
N ALA A 308 -2.69 18.94 18.75
CA ALA A 308 -2.03 17.84 19.44
C ALA A 308 -1.67 18.19 20.89
N THR A 309 -1.14 19.40 21.13
CA THR A 309 -0.83 19.90 22.49
C THR A 309 -2.10 20.03 23.32
N ARG A 310 -3.18 20.56 22.74
CA ARG A 310 -4.46 20.67 23.44
C ARG A 310 -5.03 19.31 23.83
N LEU A 311 -4.96 18.32 22.94
CA LEU A 311 -5.37 16.95 23.24
C LEU A 311 -4.48 16.28 24.29
N GLN A 312 -3.18 16.60 24.33
CA GLN A 312 -2.29 16.19 25.42
C GLN A 312 -2.65 16.85 26.76
N GLU A 313 -3.06 18.13 26.76
CA GLU A 313 -3.57 18.79 27.96
C GLU A 313 -4.88 18.17 28.44
N GLU A 314 -5.80 17.83 27.52
CA GLU A 314 -7.04 17.11 27.85
C GLU A 314 -6.73 15.72 28.41
N LEU A 315 -5.74 15.02 27.86
CA LEU A 315 -5.26 13.75 28.41
C LEU A 315 -4.79 13.91 29.86
N ALA A 316 -3.90 14.88 30.09
CA ALA A 316 -3.38 15.17 31.43
C ALA A 316 -4.50 15.59 32.39
N TYR A 317 -5.50 16.32 31.90
CA TYR A 317 -6.70 16.66 32.67
C TYR A 317 -7.51 15.43 33.06
N PHE A 318 -7.83 14.52 32.12
CA PHE A 318 -8.52 13.26 32.42
C PHE A 318 -7.72 12.39 33.40
N GLU A 319 -6.41 12.28 33.22
CA GLU A 319 -5.52 11.56 34.14
C GLU A 319 -5.50 12.19 35.53
N SER A 320 -5.47 13.53 35.61
CA SER A 320 -5.55 14.25 36.88
C SER A 320 -6.90 14.05 37.59
N LEU A 321 -8.00 13.95 36.82
CA LEU A 321 -9.33 13.66 37.36
C LEU A 321 -9.39 12.26 37.97
N VAL A 322 -8.86 11.27 37.24
CA VAL A 322 -8.74 9.88 37.71
C VAL A 322 -7.83 9.80 38.95
N GLY A 323 -6.75 10.59 39.00
CA GLY A 323 -5.83 10.66 40.14
C GLY A 323 -6.38 11.39 41.37
N ALA A 324 -7.14 12.48 41.19
CA ALA A 324 -7.67 13.31 42.27
C ALA A 324 -8.92 12.71 42.92
N LEU A 325 -9.77 12.06 42.13
CA LEU A 325 -10.99 11.40 42.62
C LEU A 325 -10.73 9.93 42.97
N GLY A 326 -9.75 9.27 42.34
CA GLY A 326 -9.55 7.83 42.42
C GLY A 326 -10.58 7.08 41.58
N GLY A 327 -10.16 6.05 40.82
CA GLY A 327 -11.05 5.28 39.93
C GLY A 327 -12.28 4.70 40.64
N GLU A 328 -12.18 4.44 41.95
CA GLU A 328 -13.30 4.07 42.81
C GLU A 328 -14.22 5.23 43.22
N ALA A 329 -13.81 6.51 43.27
CA ALA A 329 -14.76 7.61 43.54
C ALA A 329 -15.45 8.11 42.27
N LEU A 330 -14.82 8.00 41.08
CA LEU A 330 -15.53 8.12 39.79
C LEU A 330 -16.57 7.00 39.65
N LYS A 331 -16.21 5.76 40.01
CA LYS A 331 -17.13 4.61 40.10
C LYS A 331 -18.07 4.66 41.30
N ARG A 332 -17.80 5.30 42.44
CA ARG A 332 -18.75 5.42 43.59
C ARG A 332 -19.68 6.62 43.47
N THR A 333 -19.37 7.61 42.63
CA THR A 333 -20.39 8.52 42.11
C THR A 333 -21.35 7.84 41.13
N SER A 334 -21.05 6.62 40.64
CA SER A 334 -21.93 5.83 39.76
C SER A 334 -22.39 4.44 40.27
N HIS A 335 -21.72 3.77 41.21
CA HIS A 335 -21.96 2.39 41.68
C HIS A 335 -21.64 2.22 43.19
N ALA A 336 -22.46 2.83 44.04
CA ALA A 336 -22.86 2.21 45.31
C ALA A 336 -23.77 0.95 45.06
N PHE A 337 -23.57 0.21 43.96
CA PHE A 337 -24.62 -0.59 43.32
C PHE A 337 -24.20 -2.04 42.95
N GLU A 338 -22.91 -2.43 42.97
CA GLU A 338 -22.47 -3.72 42.37
C GLU A 338 -21.61 -4.66 43.23
N ALA A 339 -21.47 -4.41 44.53
CA ALA A 339 -20.64 -5.20 45.45
C ALA A 339 -21.12 -6.65 45.75
N ASP A 340 -22.06 -7.22 44.99
CA ASP A 340 -22.80 -8.43 45.36
C ASP A 340 -22.33 -9.73 44.67
N LEU A 341 -21.52 -9.67 43.62
CA LEU A 341 -21.33 -10.82 42.70
C LEU A 341 -20.04 -11.64 42.89
N ALA A 342 -19.22 -11.34 43.89
CA ALA A 342 -17.89 -11.96 44.08
C ALA A 342 -17.87 -13.32 44.85
N SER A 343 -18.98 -14.06 44.99
CA SER A 343 -19.05 -15.20 45.94
C SER A 343 -19.09 -16.62 45.34
N GLU A 344 -19.17 -16.76 44.02
CA GLU A 344 -19.24 -18.04 43.28
C GLU A 344 -18.19 -17.95 42.16
N GLU A 345 -17.15 -18.75 41.97
CA GLU A 345 -16.99 -20.19 42.16
C GLU A 345 -15.48 -20.50 42.14
N ARG A 346 -14.92 -20.63 43.34
CA ARG A 346 -13.56 -21.09 43.66
C ARG A 346 -13.34 -22.59 43.38
N SER A 347 -13.85 -23.15 42.29
CA SER A 347 -14.10 -24.60 42.19
C SER A 347 -13.52 -25.33 40.97
N LEU A 348 -12.57 -24.75 40.21
CA LEU A 348 -12.08 -25.33 38.94
C LEU A 348 -10.59 -25.75 38.92
N ASP A 349 -9.91 -25.75 40.07
CA ASP A 349 -8.46 -26.02 40.19
C ASP A 349 -8.04 -27.51 40.15
N ALA A 350 -8.94 -28.44 39.86
CA ALA A 350 -8.64 -29.88 39.90
C ALA A 350 -8.94 -30.54 38.56
N LEU A 351 -7.89 -30.87 37.80
CA LEU A 351 -7.73 -32.06 36.91
C LEU A 351 -6.74 -31.75 35.78
N ARG A 352 -5.46 -31.63 36.17
CA ARG A 352 -4.30 -31.88 35.30
C ARG A 352 -3.93 -33.36 35.42
N ASP A 353 -3.89 -34.08 34.30
CA ASP A 353 -2.79 -34.97 33.86
C ASP A 353 -3.23 -36.18 33.00
N ASP A 354 -2.36 -36.45 32.02
CA ASP A 354 -1.92 -37.73 31.46
C ASP A 354 -2.30 -38.21 30.02
N HIS A 355 -1.26 -38.14 29.16
CA HIS A 355 -0.71 -39.16 28.22
C HIS A 355 -0.81 -38.92 26.69
N VAL A 356 0.35 -38.69 26.05
CA VAL A 356 0.60 -38.71 24.60
C VAL A 356 1.75 -39.68 24.30
N LEU A 357 1.60 -40.51 23.26
CA LEU A 357 2.60 -41.50 22.80
C LEU A 357 3.48 -40.95 21.66
N PRO A 358 4.75 -41.40 21.50
CA PRO A 358 5.72 -40.81 20.59
C PRO A 358 5.73 -41.44 19.18
N LEU A 359 5.84 -40.60 18.15
CA LEU A 359 6.07 -41.01 16.76
C LEU A 359 7.55 -41.30 16.55
N ALA A 360 7.90 -42.57 16.29
CA ALA A 360 9.19 -42.97 15.77
C ALA A 360 9.02 -43.45 14.33
N THR A 361 9.62 -42.75 13.36
CA THR A 361 10.40 -43.33 12.24
C THR A 361 11.12 -42.18 11.51
N ALA A 362 12.24 -41.73 12.07
CA ALA A 362 13.25 -40.95 11.34
C ALA A 362 14.48 -41.86 11.15
N ARG A 363 14.72 -42.30 9.92
CA ARG A 363 16.00 -42.87 9.42
C ARG A 363 16.06 -42.47 7.94
N ALA A 364 17.12 -41.89 7.38
CA ALA A 364 18.50 -41.81 7.82
C ALA A 364 19.16 -40.52 7.29
N LEU A 365 19.12 -39.47 8.10
CA LEU A 365 20.25 -38.55 8.27
C LEU A 365 20.47 -38.52 9.79
N GLY A 366 21.72 -38.48 10.23
CA GLY A 366 22.03 -38.46 11.66
C GLY A 366 21.29 -37.32 12.39
N PRO A 367 21.21 -37.34 13.73
CA PRO A 367 20.73 -36.18 14.46
C PRO A 367 21.48 -34.94 13.97
N VAL A 368 20.74 -33.95 13.43
CA VAL A 368 21.32 -32.67 13.05
C VAL A 368 21.93 -32.08 14.30
N ASP A 369 23.26 -31.97 14.31
CA ASP A 369 24.00 -31.30 15.36
C ASP A 369 23.52 -29.85 15.39
N PRO A 370 22.88 -29.38 16.48
CA PRO A 370 22.53 -27.97 16.62
C PRO A 370 23.75 -27.04 16.47
N GLY A 371 24.98 -27.56 16.54
CA GLY A 371 26.22 -26.84 16.21
C GLY A 371 26.46 -26.54 14.72
N ARG A 372 25.63 -27.04 13.78
CA ARG A 372 25.60 -26.55 12.39
C ARG A 372 24.71 -25.31 12.19
N LEU A 373 23.91 -24.94 13.19
CA LEU A 373 23.17 -23.69 13.19
C LEU A 373 24.09 -22.61 13.78
N PRO A 374 24.37 -21.53 13.04
CA PRO A 374 25.31 -20.52 13.48
C PRO A 374 24.73 -19.69 14.63
N PRO A 375 25.59 -18.97 15.37
CA PRO A 375 25.17 -18.09 16.44
C PRO A 375 24.19 -17.01 15.92
N ALA A 376 23.32 -16.53 16.82
CA ALA A 376 22.43 -15.40 16.55
C ALA A 376 23.21 -14.22 15.98
N ASP A 377 23.03 -13.94 14.69
CA ASP A 377 23.55 -12.72 14.10
C ASP A 377 22.88 -11.53 14.81
N GLY A 378 23.70 -10.57 15.21
CA GLY A 378 23.34 -9.50 16.15
C GLY A 378 22.09 -8.73 15.76
N ALA A 379 21.49 -8.09 16.77
CA ALA A 379 20.28 -7.27 16.72
C ALA A 379 20.02 -6.63 15.34
N GLU A 380 18.79 -6.83 14.82
CA GLU A 380 18.32 -6.15 13.61
C GLU A 380 18.62 -4.64 13.73
N PRO A 381 19.29 -4.04 12.73
CA PRO A 381 19.46 -2.59 12.73
C PRO A 381 18.10 -1.91 12.64
N PRO A 382 17.98 -0.66 13.12
CA PRO A 382 16.71 0.08 13.10
C PRO A 382 16.13 0.11 11.69
N ALA A 383 14.82 -0.13 11.59
CA ALA A 383 14.07 -0.20 10.34
C ALA A 383 14.48 0.93 9.37
N GLY A 384 15.05 0.53 8.23
CA GLY A 384 15.50 1.40 7.15
C GLY A 384 15.22 0.73 5.81
N LEU A 385 14.79 1.50 4.81
CA LEU A 385 14.49 1.01 3.45
C LEU A 385 15.74 0.61 2.66
N ALA A 386 16.93 1.01 3.13
CA ALA A 386 18.18 0.73 2.46
C ALA A 386 18.56 -0.76 2.65
N PRO A 387 19.02 -1.45 1.59
CA PRO A 387 19.50 -2.82 1.71
C PRO A 387 20.63 -2.94 2.75
N LEU A 388 20.52 -3.96 3.61
CA LEU A 388 21.50 -4.24 4.64
C LEU A 388 22.30 -5.49 4.28
N PHE A 389 23.61 -5.34 4.14
CA PHE A 389 24.50 -6.47 3.87
C PHE A 389 24.56 -7.46 5.05
N GLU A 390 24.39 -8.75 4.77
CA GLU A 390 24.47 -9.83 5.77
C GLU A 390 25.77 -10.63 5.64
N ALA A 391 26.10 -11.09 4.42
CA ALA A 391 27.19 -12.03 4.15
C ALA A 391 27.51 -12.05 2.66
N PHE A 392 28.57 -12.76 2.26
CA PHE A 392 28.72 -13.23 0.87
C PHE A 392 28.38 -14.71 0.79
N ALA A 393 27.74 -15.15 -0.29
CA ALA A 393 27.75 -16.57 -0.66
C ALA A 393 28.82 -16.76 -1.74
N ILE A 394 29.65 -17.79 -1.60
CA ILE A 394 30.70 -18.12 -2.57
C ILE A 394 30.72 -19.60 -2.91
N GLU A 395 31.14 -19.88 -4.13
CA GLU A 395 31.50 -21.21 -4.61
C GLU A 395 33.00 -21.22 -4.94
N THR A 396 33.74 -22.22 -4.46
CA THR A 396 35.14 -22.42 -4.83
C THR A 396 35.29 -23.36 -6.03
N ALA A 397 36.29 -23.08 -6.85
CA ALA A 397 36.58 -23.85 -8.06
C ALA A 397 37.00 -25.32 -7.77
N ALA A 398 37.42 -25.62 -6.54
CA ALA A 398 37.70 -26.96 -6.05
C ALA A 398 37.24 -27.11 -4.59
N PRO A 399 36.90 -28.32 -4.12
CA PRO A 399 36.57 -28.57 -2.72
C PRO A 399 37.74 -28.20 -1.81
N THR A 400 37.46 -27.56 -0.68
CA THR A 400 38.45 -27.04 0.25
C THR A 400 37.85 -26.94 1.67
N ASP A 401 38.67 -26.60 2.67
CA ASP A 401 38.22 -26.38 4.05
C ASP A 401 37.97 -24.89 4.36
N PRO A 402 37.19 -24.56 5.41
CA PRO A 402 36.86 -23.18 5.77
C PRO A 402 38.06 -22.26 6.00
N ALA A 403 39.17 -22.78 6.55
CA ALA A 403 40.35 -21.96 6.82
C ALA A 403 41.07 -21.59 5.52
N ALA A 404 41.14 -22.51 4.57
CA ALA A 404 41.65 -22.26 3.24
C ALA A 404 40.77 -21.28 2.46
N VAL A 405 39.44 -21.31 2.64
CA VAL A 405 38.53 -20.30 2.09
C VAL A 405 38.81 -18.92 2.67
N ALA A 406 38.90 -18.80 4.00
CA ALA A 406 39.21 -17.53 4.65
C ALA A 406 40.53 -16.94 4.14
N ALA A 407 41.56 -17.78 3.96
CA ALA A 407 42.83 -17.37 3.37
C ALA A 407 42.72 -16.96 1.89
N LEU A 408 41.91 -17.68 1.09
CA LEU A 408 41.65 -17.40 -0.32
C LEU A 408 41.02 -16.02 -0.52
N VAL A 409 40.05 -15.65 0.33
CA VAL A 409 39.28 -14.41 0.19
C VAL A 409 39.90 -13.21 0.91
N ALA A 410 40.86 -13.44 1.81
CA ALA A 410 41.53 -12.39 2.58
C ALA A 410 42.13 -11.25 1.74
N PRO A 411 42.71 -11.48 0.55
CA PRO A 411 43.17 -10.39 -0.32
C PRO A 411 42.04 -9.47 -0.81
N ALA A 412 40.83 -10.02 -1.02
CA ALA A 412 39.67 -9.28 -1.51
C ALA A 412 38.89 -8.60 -0.38
N LEU A 413 38.77 -9.26 0.77
CA LEU A 413 37.86 -8.85 1.86
C LEU A 413 38.57 -8.40 3.15
N GLY A 414 39.86 -8.71 3.31
CA GLY A 414 40.58 -8.58 4.58
C GLY A 414 40.55 -9.87 5.43
N PRO A 415 41.32 -9.93 6.53
CA PRO A 415 41.54 -11.17 7.29
C PRO A 415 40.41 -11.56 8.26
N ASP A 416 39.44 -10.68 8.51
CA ASP A 416 38.47 -10.83 9.60
C ASP A 416 37.21 -11.62 9.21
N TRP A 417 37.22 -12.31 8.06
CA TRP A 417 36.06 -13.02 7.53
C TRP A 417 36.07 -14.48 7.93
N VAL A 418 34.92 -14.97 8.37
CA VAL A 418 34.69 -16.37 8.73
C VAL A 418 33.98 -17.05 7.57
N ALA A 419 34.52 -18.17 7.10
CA ALA A 419 33.87 -19.02 6.13
C ALA A 419 33.08 -20.12 6.83
N GLU A 420 31.80 -20.25 6.51
CA GLU A 420 30.91 -21.29 7.03
C GLU A 420 30.41 -22.14 5.85
N PRO A 421 30.67 -23.46 5.81
CA PRO A 421 30.12 -24.30 4.76
C PRO A 421 28.61 -24.43 4.96
N TYR A 422 27.83 -24.22 3.89
CA TYR A 422 26.39 -24.47 3.89
C TYR A 422 25.99 -25.71 3.10
N ARG A 423 26.95 -26.37 2.44
CA ARG A 423 26.79 -27.69 1.80
C ARG A 423 27.95 -28.62 2.17
N ASP A 424 27.67 -29.91 2.12
CA ASP A 424 28.64 -30.99 2.41
C ASP A 424 29.51 -31.37 1.19
N ASP A 425 29.83 -30.41 0.32
CA ASP A 425 30.67 -30.61 -0.88
C ASP A 425 32.03 -29.92 -0.80
N GLY A 426 32.27 -29.14 0.26
CA GLY A 426 33.50 -28.36 0.45
C GLY A 426 33.69 -27.25 -0.58
N ARG A 427 32.68 -26.89 -1.36
CA ARG A 427 32.75 -25.82 -2.38
C ARG A 427 31.94 -24.59 -2.00
N HIS A 428 30.85 -24.77 -1.26
CA HIS A 428 29.87 -23.72 -1.02
C HIS A 428 29.96 -23.17 0.40
N PHE A 429 30.23 -21.86 0.51
CA PHE A 429 30.46 -21.19 1.79
C PHE A 429 29.73 -19.86 1.89
N GLU A 430 29.26 -19.53 3.08
CA GLU A 430 28.87 -18.18 3.45
C GLU A 430 30.04 -17.51 4.17
N LEU A 431 30.31 -16.25 3.83
CA LEU A 431 31.36 -15.43 4.45
C LEU A 431 30.70 -14.38 5.33
N THR A 432 30.92 -14.47 6.64
CA THR A 432 30.36 -13.54 7.64
C THR A 432 31.46 -12.72 8.31
N ARG A 433 31.10 -11.50 8.75
CA ARG A 433 32.01 -10.57 9.44
C ARG A 433 31.48 -10.21 10.83
N PRO A 434 32.33 -10.16 11.87
CA PRO A 434 31.85 -9.99 13.26
C PRO A 434 31.54 -8.55 13.75
N ALA A 435 31.66 -7.45 12.97
CA ALA A 435 31.57 -6.10 13.60
C ALA A 435 30.90 -4.92 12.85
N THR A 436 30.65 -4.91 11.54
CA THR A 436 29.84 -3.85 10.87
C THR A 436 29.40 -4.30 9.47
N PRO A 437 28.12 -4.13 9.07
CA PRO A 437 27.66 -4.36 7.70
C PRO A 437 28.37 -3.48 6.68
N LEU A 438 28.63 -4.01 5.48
CA LEU A 438 29.15 -3.22 4.36
C LEU A 438 28.07 -2.31 3.79
N ALA A 439 28.46 -1.14 3.28
CA ALA A 439 27.57 -0.35 2.44
C ALA A 439 27.26 -1.10 1.15
N GLU A 440 26.08 -0.88 0.56
CA GLU A 440 25.61 -1.59 -0.64
C GLU A 440 26.64 -1.55 -1.79
N ALA A 441 27.13 -0.37 -2.14
CA ALA A 441 28.13 -0.21 -3.20
C ALA A 441 29.44 -0.93 -2.87
N GLU A 442 29.89 -0.90 -1.60
CA GLU A 442 31.08 -1.63 -1.18
C GLU A 442 30.86 -3.15 -1.28
N ALA A 443 29.70 -3.66 -0.88
CA ALA A 443 29.38 -5.08 -0.98
C ALA A 443 29.46 -5.58 -2.43
N TRP A 444 28.92 -4.83 -3.38
CA TRP A 444 29.06 -5.15 -4.80
C TRP A 444 30.51 -5.07 -5.28
N GLU A 445 31.26 -4.01 -4.95
CA GLU A 445 32.70 -3.92 -5.27
C GLU A 445 33.51 -5.12 -4.76
N ARG A 446 33.25 -5.56 -3.52
CA ARG A 446 33.87 -6.74 -2.92
C ARG A 446 33.46 -8.03 -3.61
N THR A 447 32.21 -8.14 -4.06
CA THR A 447 31.73 -9.27 -4.86
C THR A 447 32.55 -9.43 -6.14
N TYR A 448 32.80 -8.33 -6.85
CA TYR A 448 33.63 -8.36 -8.04
C TYR A 448 35.10 -8.71 -7.75
N ALA A 449 35.65 -8.19 -6.65
CA ALA A 449 36.99 -8.57 -6.22
C ALA A 449 37.09 -10.08 -5.89
N LEU A 450 36.05 -10.65 -5.28
CA LEU A 450 35.93 -12.09 -5.04
C LEU A 450 35.87 -12.87 -6.36
N ARG A 451 34.98 -12.48 -7.29
CA ARG A 451 34.87 -13.12 -8.62
C ARG A 451 36.18 -13.05 -9.42
N ALA A 452 37.00 -12.03 -9.20
CA ALA A 452 38.32 -11.89 -9.82
C ALA A 452 39.44 -12.70 -9.11
N THR A 453 39.17 -13.28 -7.94
CA THR A 453 40.15 -14.04 -7.15
C THR A 453 40.31 -15.45 -7.72
N PRO A 454 41.52 -15.86 -8.16
CA PRO A 454 41.73 -17.21 -8.69
C PRO A 454 41.38 -18.28 -7.65
N GLY A 455 40.46 -19.19 -8.01
CA GLY A 455 39.96 -20.23 -7.11
C GLY A 455 38.55 -19.99 -6.58
N VAL A 456 37.99 -18.79 -6.76
CA VAL A 456 36.57 -18.50 -6.59
C VAL A 456 35.87 -18.74 -7.93
N ALA A 457 34.87 -19.63 -7.94
CA ALA A 457 34.05 -19.92 -9.11
C ALA A 457 32.86 -18.97 -9.21
N TYR A 458 32.27 -18.63 -8.07
CA TYR A 458 31.15 -17.70 -7.99
C TYR A 458 31.17 -16.95 -6.66
N ALA A 459 30.63 -15.73 -6.65
CA ALA A 459 30.36 -14.96 -5.44
C ALA A 459 29.14 -14.06 -5.64
N GLU A 460 28.33 -13.88 -4.60
CA GLU A 460 27.26 -12.88 -4.53
C GLU A 460 27.18 -12.27 -3.12
N PRO A 461 26.72 -11.02 -2.99
CA PRO A 461 26.36 -10.44 -1.71
C PRO A 461 24.95 -10.87 -1.30
N LEU A 462 24.77 -11.15 -0.01
CA LEU A 462 23.48 -11.46 0.60
C LEU A 462 23.01 -10.24 1.40
N PHE A 463 21.74 -9.89 1.23
CA PHE A 463 21.14 -8.71 1.86
C PHE A 463 19.83 -9.05 2.57
N VAL A 464 19.54 -8.27 3.61
CA VAL A 464 18.17 -7.96 4.02
C VAL A 464 17.67 -6.84 3.12
N VAL A 465 16.54 -7.06 2.45
CA VAL A 465 15.94 -6.11 1.50
C VAL A 465 14.48 -5.84 1.81
N SER A 466 14.03 -4.62 1.51
CA SER A 466 12.62 -4.28 1.36
C SER A 466 12.29 -4.19 -0.12
N VAL A 467 11.18 -4.80 -0.55
CA VAL A 467 10.60 -4.59 -1.89
C VAL A 467 9.59 -3.42 -1.90
N TYR A 468 9.40 -2.75 -0.77
CA TYR A 468 8.54 -1.57 -0.56
C TYR A 468 9.38 -0.30 -0.41
N GLU A 469 8.87 0.83 -0.91
CA GLU A 469 9.56 2.14 -0.97
C GLU A 469 9.41 3.03 0.28
N ASP A 470 8.48 2.73 1.20
CA ASP A 470 8.23 3.54 2.40
C ASP A 470 8.12 2.68 3.68
N LEU A 471 8.75 3.09 4.79
CA LEU A 471 8.61 2.44 6.10
C LEU A 471 7.21 2.63 6.69
N GLU A 472 6.48 3.67 6.28
CA GLU A 472 5.07 3.87 6.63
C GLU A 472 4.16 2.81 6.00
N ALA A 473 4.53 2.28 4.84
CA ALA A 473 3.88 1.11 4.22
C ALA A 473 4.23 -0.22 4.93
N LEU A 474 5.14 -0.19 5.92
CA LEU A 474 5.62 -1.36 6.69
C LEU A 474 5.20 -1.33 8.17
N GLN A 475 4.45 -0.33 8.65
CA GLN A 475 3.96 -0.34 10.04
C GLN A 475 2.91 -1.45 10.25
N PRO A 476 2.68 -1.95 11.48
CA PRO A 476 1.59 -2.88 11.78
C PRO A 476 0.19 -2.28 11.51
N SER A 477 0.12 -0.97 11.26
CA SER A 477 -1.01 -0.27 10.64
C SER A 477 -0.63 0.38 9.30
N SER A 478 0.18 -0.31 8.51
CA SER A 478 0.32 -0.02 7.09
C SER A 478 -1.09 0.10 6.51
N PRO A 479 -1.32 0.99 5.53
CA PRO A 479 -2.52 0.94 4.71
C PRO A 479 -2.78 -0.46 4.15
N PHE A 480 -1.87 -1.42 4.22
CA PHE A 480 -2.10 -2.80 3.81
C PHE A 480 -2.96 -3.62 4.77
N GLU A 481 -2.58 -3.78 6.04
CA GLU A 481 -3.46 -4.51 6.98
C GLU A 481 -4.60 -3.64 7.51
N ALA A 482 -4.45 -2.31 7.53
CA ALA A 482 -5.55 -1.40 7.85
C ALA A 482 -6.55 -1.28 6.68
N ALA A 483 -6.13 -1.26 5.41
CA ALA A 483 -7.08 -1.31 4.28
C ALA A 483 -7.64 -2.72 4.01
N GLU A 484 -7.09 -3.78 4.60
CA GLU A 484 -7.77 -5.09 4.64
C GLU A 484 -9.02 -5.07 5.52
N GLY A 485 -9.06 -4.21 6.55
CA GLY A 485 -10.26 -3.96 7.35
C GLY A 485 -11.11 -2.76 6.89
N GLU A 486 -10.51 -1.78 6.21
CA GLU A 486 -11.17 -0.52 5.82
C GLU A 486 -11.61 -0.44 4.34
N ARG A 487 -11.16 -1.34 3.45
CA ARG A 487 -11.88 -1.58 2.19
C ARG A 487 -13.06 -2.48 2.51
N PRO A 488 -14.28 -2.15 2.07
CA PRO A 488 -15.38 -3.10 2.20
C PRO A 488 -14.98 -4.39 1.50
N HIS A 489 -14.97 -5.49 2.25
CA HIS A 489 -14.78 -6.82 1.68
C HIS A 489 -15.75 -7.02 0.52
N LEU A 490 -15.31 -7.76 -0.49
CA LEU A 490 -16.11 -7.93 -1.69
C LEU A 490 -17.45 -8.60 -1.35
N PRO A 491 -18.56 -8.10 -1.92
CA PRO A 491 -19.87 -8.75 -1.80
C PRO A 491 -19.75 -10.24 -2.20
N GLY A 492 -20.27 -11.13 -1.36
CA GLY A 492 -20.18 -12.58 -1.57
C GLY A 492 -19.03 -13.27 -0.82
N SER A 493 -18.11 -12.53 -0.21
CA SER A 493 -17.07 -13.09 0.68
C SER A 493 -17.52 -13.32 2.12
N ASP A 494 -18.80 -13.07 2.45
CA ASP A 494 -19.33 -13.22 3.81
C ASP A 494 -19.44 -14.68 4.26
N ASP A 495 -19.52 -15.62 3.30
CA ASP A 495 -19.45 -17.05 3.58
C ASP A 495 -18.00 -17.47 3.87
N PRO A 496 -17.66 -17.97 5.07
CA PRO A 496 -16.31 -18.44 5.40
C PRO A 496 -15.76 -19.51 4.46
N ASP A 497 -16.64 -20.26 3.79
CA ASP A 497 -16.24 -21.37 2.92
C ASP A 497 -16.04 -20.96 1.46
N TRP A 498 -16.27 -19.69 1.08
CA TRP A 498 -16.24 -19.26 -0.33
C TRP A 498 -14.94 -19.65 -1.05
N ALA A 499 -13.81 -19.55 -0.36
CA ALA A 499 -12.50 -19.87 -0.90
C ALA A 499 -12.34 -21.38 -1.13
N LEU A 500 -12.83 -22.21 -0.19
CA LEU A 500 -12.84 -23.66 -0.32
C LEU A 500 -13.78 -24.11 -1.45
N ASP A 501 -14.93 -23.47 -1.59
CA ASP A 501 -15.89 -23.75 -2.66
C ASP A 501 -15.34 -23.40 -4.04
N GLN A 502 -14.71 -22.23 -4.17
CA GLN A 502 -14.06 -21.79 -5.41
C GLN A 502 -12.96 -22.75 -5.85
N LEU A 503 -12.20 -23.29 -4.89
CA LEU A 503 -11.13 -24.26 -5.11
C LEU A 503 -11.62 -25.72 -5.19
N ARG A 504 -12.91 -25.99 -5.03
CA ARG A 504 -13.50 -27.35 -4.98
C ARG A 504 -12.93 -28.25 -3.87
N VAL A 505 -12.55 -27.68 -2.73
CA VAL A 505 -11.90 -28.40 -1.63
C VAL A 505 -12.85 -29.37 -0.95
N ARG A 506 -14.11 -29.00 -0.73
CA ARG A 506 -15.09 -29.91 -0.09
C ARG A 506 -15.41 -31.12 -0.96
N GLN A 507 -15.41 -30.96 -2.29
CA GLN A 507 -15.52 -32.08 -3.24
C GLN A 507 -14.29 -32.98 -3.18
N ALA A 508 -13.08 -32.40 -3.07
CA ALA A 508 -11.85 -33.15 -2.90
C ALA A 508 -11.83 -33.95 -1.58
N TRP A 509 -12.32 -33.37 -0.48
CA TRP A 509 -12.43 -34.06 0.80
C TRP A 509 -13.34 -35.28 0.75
N ALA A 510 -14.43 -35.22 -0.03
CA ALA A 510 -15.35 -36.35 -0.22
C ALA A 510 -14.71 -37.56 -0.95
N LEU A 511 -13.50 -37.41 -1.49
CA LEU A 511 -12.73 -38.50 -2.09
C LEU A 511 -11.91 -39.30 -1.07
N PHE A 512 -11.73 -38.78 0.16
CA PHE A 512 -11.01 -39.47 1.22
C PHE A 512 -11.92 -40.44 1.97
N ASP A 513 -11.34 -41.52 2.49
CA ASP A 513 -12.07 -42.51 3.28
C ASP A 513 -12.57 -41.94 4.62
N ASP A 514 -13.75 -42.40 5.06
CA ASP A 514 -14.35 -42.05 6.36
C ASP A 514 -13.40 -42.45 7.52
N GLY A 515 -12.71 -41.47 8.11
CA GLY A 515 -11.93 -41.64 9.33
C GLY A 515 -10.50 -41.10 9.32
N THR A 516 -9.97 -40.70 8.15
CA THR A 516 -8.67 -40.02 8.08
C THR A 516 -8.85 -38.59 7.59
N PRO A 517 -8.58 -37.56 8.42
CA PRO A 517 -8.70 -36.16 8.01
C PRO A 517 -7.86 -35.87 6.74
N PRO A 518 -8.42 -35.19 5.73
CA PRO A 518 -7.69 -34.87 4.49
C PRO A 518 -6.37 -34.13 4.79
N GLY A 519 -5.26 -34.55 4.17
CA GLY A 519 -3.93 -34.02 4.47
C GLY A 519 -3.15 -34.79 5.54
N SER A 520 -3.76 -35.78 6.20
CA SER A 520 -3.08 -36.60 7.23
C SER A 520 -1.78 -37.22 6.73
N GLY A 521 -0.76 -37.23 7.61
CA GLY A 521 0.57 -37.77 7.30
C GLY A 521 1.47 -36.81 6.51
N ILE A 522 0.98 -35.61 6.16
CA ILE A 522 1.77 -34.58 5.51
C ILE A 522 2.25 -33.54 6.51
N VAL A 523 3.51 -33.13 6.37
CA VAL A 523 4.15 -32.09 7.18
C VAL A 523 4.45 -30.88 6.29
N VAL A 524 4.01 -29.71 6.73
CA VAL A 524 4.24 -28.43 6.08
C VAL A 524 5.30 -27.66 6.86
N GLY A 525 6.41 -27.32 6.23
CA GLY A 525 7.37 -26.36 6.76
C GLY A 525 6.89 -24.94 6.46
N HIS A 526 6.85 -24.06 7.46
CA HIS A 526 6.27 -22.74 7.29
C HIS A 526 7.22 -21.61 7.73
N PRO A 527 8.16 -21.21 6.84
CA PRO A 527 8.93 -19.97 6.98
C PRO A 527 8.00 -18.75 6.90
N ASP A 528 7.76 -18.11 8.05
CA ASP A 528 6.85 -16.95 8.18
C ASP A 528 7.24 -16.10 9.43
N THR A 529 6.32 -15.32 10.00
CA THR A 529 6.58 -14.49 11.20
C THR A 529 6.59 -15.25 12.52
N GLY A 530 6.44 -16.58 12.46
CA GLY A 530 6.35 -17.47 13.61
C GLY A 530 4.93 -17.93 13.87
N TYR A 531 4.70 -18.47 15.07
CA TYR A 531 3.37 -18.92 15.50
C TYR A 531 2.96 -18.24 16.80
N ARG A 532 1.67 -18.15 17.03
CA ARG A 532 1.09 -17.94 18.35
C ARG A 532 0.04 -19.01 18.54
N ARG A 533 -0.10 -19.52 19.76
CA ARG A 533 -1.16 -20.49 20.04
C ARG A 533 -2.51 -19.89 19.71
N HIS A 534 -3.34 -20.63 18.98
CA HIS A 534 -4.66 -20.22 18.56
C HIS A 534 -5.54 -21.48 18.36
N PRO A 535 -6.79 -21.51 18.89
CA PRO A 535 -7.63 -22.72 18.88
C PRO A 535 -7.79 -23.37 17.50
N GLU A 536 -7.88 -22.55 16.45
CA GLU A 536 -8.00 -23.01 15.05
C GLU A 536 -6.83 -23.89 14.57
N ILE A 537 -5.58 -23.64 15.01
CA ILE A 537 -4.39 -24.30 14.46
C ILE A 537 -3.62 -25.17 15.49
N ASP A 538 -3.84 -24.96 16.78
CA ASP A 538 -3.03 -25.56 17.87
C ASP A 538 -2.90 -27.08 17.79
N ALA A 539 -3.98 -27.76 17.39
CA ALA A 539 -3.99 -29.21 17.32
C ALA A 539 -3.06 -29.79 16.23
N ASN A 540 -2.68 -28.98 15.26
CA ASN A 540 -1.89 -29.38 14.09
C ASN A 540 -0.49 -28.75 14.05
N LEU A 541 -0.12 -27.94 15.05
CA LEU A 541 1.22 -27.35 15.17
C LEU A 541 2.26 -28.34 15.74
N LEU A 542 3.46 -28.32 15.15
CA LEU A 542 4.65 -29.06 15.58
C LEU A 542 5.69 -28.11 16.19
N VAL A 543 5.32 -27.46 17.27
CA VAL A 543 6.15 -26.42 17.93
C VAL A 543 7.52 -26.93 18.37
N ASP A 544 7.63 -28.21 18.77
CA ASP A 544 8.91 -28.83 19.17
C ASP A 544 9.92 -28.96 18.02
N LEU A 545 9.45 -28.88 16.77
CA LEU A 545 10.29 -28.88 15.58
C LEU A 545 10.58 -27.45 15.07
N GLY A 546 9.94 -26.43 15.65
CA GLY A 546 10.08 -25.04 15.25
C GLY A 546 11.48 -24.46 15.48
N TYR A 547 11.72 -23.30 14.88
CA TYR A 547 12.95 -22.52 15.07
C TYR A 547 12.74 -21.04 14.77
N ASP A 548 13.36 -20.18 15.56
CA ASP A 548 13.41 -18.73 15.36
C ASP A 548 14.78 -18.33 14.83
N PHE A 549 14.87 -18.06 13.52
CA PHE A 549 16.07 -17.54 12.87
C PHE A 549 16.32 -16.05 13.14
N VAL A 550 15.34 -15.32 13.71
CA VAL A 550 15.49 -13.93 14.16
C VAL A 550 16.22 -13.90 15.51
N ARG A 551 15.95 -14.87 16.39
CA ARG A 551 16.55 -14.94 17.74
C ARG A 551 17.68 -15.94 17.88
N GLY A 552 17.75 -16.91 16.97
CA GLY A 552 18.69 -18.02 17.04
C GLY A 552 18.32 -19.06 18.11
N ASP A 553 17.02 -19.29 18.33
CA ASP A 553 16.54 -20.26 19.32
C ASP A 553 15.48 -21.21 18.73
N ARG A 554 15.04 -22.20 19.54
CA ARG A 554 14.11 -23.26 19.10
C ARG A 554 12.64 -22.86 19.24
N ASP A 555 12.34 -21.65 19.69
CA ASP A 555 10.98 -21.20 19.92
C ASP A 555 10.57 -20.17 18.89
N ALA A 556 9.89 -20.64 17.84
CA ALA A 556 9.35 -19.80 16.77
C ALA A 556 8.13 -18.95 17.21
N GLU A 557 7.93 -18.74 18.51
CA GLU A 557 6.79 -18.00 19.03
C GLU A 557 6.86 -16.52 18.63
N ASP A 558 5.76 -16.04 18.07
CA ASP A 558 5.51 -14.65 17.79
C ASP A 558 5.08 -13.95 19.08
N GLU A 559 5.87 -12.96 19.48
CA GLU A 559 5.60 -12.16 20.68
C GLU A 559 4.47 -11.17 20.50
N LEU A 560 3.93 -11.04 19.28
CA LEU A 560 2.95 -10.04 18.91
C LEU A 560 3.46 -8.60 19.12
N ASP A 561 4.75 -8.39 18.85
CA ASP A 561 5.40 -7.07 18.87
C ASP A 561 4.67 -6.13 17.89
N ASP A 562 4.03 -5.08 18.42
CA ASP A 562 3.30 -4.06 17.65
C ASP A 562 4.18 -2.84 17.31
N GLY A 563 5.50 -3.00 17.39
CA GLY A 563 6.48 -2.02 16.98
C GLY A 563 6.42 -1.65 15.48
N VAL A 564 7.03 -0.53 15.14
CA VAL A 564 7.14 -0.05 13.74
C VAL A 564 7.90 -1.07 12.90
N GLY A 565 7.29 -1.57 11.81
CA GLY A 565 7.94 -2.52 10.91
C GLY A 565 7.65 -3.99 11.20
N THR A 566 6.59 -4.33 11.96
CA THR A 566 6.22 -5.71 12.29
C THR A 566 4.86 -6.10 11.70
N ASN A 567 4.68 -7.40 11.40
CA ASN A 567 3.40 -7.98 10.97
C ASN A 567 3.04 -9.15 11.91
N PRO A 568 2.73 -8.86 13.19
CA PRO A 568 2.47 -9.91 14.17
C PRO A 568 1.25 -10.74 13.78
N SER A 569 1.29 -12.03 14.09
CA SER A 569 0.25 -13.02 13.79
C SER A 569 0.02 -13.30 12.29
N HIS A 570 0.90 -12.86 11.39
CA HIS A 570 0.81 -13.23 9.96
C HIS A 570 0.97 -14.75 9.77
N GLY A 571 1.96 -15.38 10.41
CA GLY A 571 2.14 -16.84 10.35
C GLY A 571 0.98 -17.66 10.92
N VAL A 572 0.25 -17.14 11.93
CA VAL A 572 -1.01 -17.74 12.42
C VAL A 572 -2.10 -17.65 11.36
N SER A 573 -2.20 -16.49 10.70
CA SER A 573 -3.20 -16.21 9.67
C SER A 573 -3.07 -17.15 8.49
N THR A 574 -1.88 -17.29 7.93
CA THR A 574 -1.61 -18.19 6.81
C THR A 574 -1.68 -19.65 7.22
N SER A 575 -1.18 -20.02 8.41
CA SER A 575 -1.33 -21.39 8.95
C SER A 575 -2.79 -21.82 9.03
N SER A 576 -3.71 -20.92 9.43
CA SER A 576 -5.13 -21.25 9.55
C SER A 576 -5.77 -21.65 8.22
N VAL A 577 -5.36 -21.02 7.12
CA VAL A 577 -5.83 -21.35 5.77
C VAL A 577 -5.29 -22.71 5.29
N ILE A 578 -4.16 -23.18 5.85
CA ILE A 578 -3.57 -24.49 5.53
C ILE A 578 -4.19 -25.59 6.39
N ILE A 579 -4.11 -25.46 7.71
CA ILE A 579 -4.24 -26.58 8.67
C ILE A 579 -5.36 -26.43 9.69
N SER A 580 -6.19 -25.37 9.64
CA SER A 580 -7.33 -25.33 10.54
C SER A 580 -8.24 -26.53 10.31
N LYS A 581 -8.74 -27.11 11.40
CA LYS A 581 -9.72 -28.20 11.33
C LYS A 581 -11.03 -27.71 10.70
N ASP A 582 -11.81 -28.64 10.16
CA ASP A 582 -13.12 -28.32 9.61
C ASP A 582 -14.06 -27.80 10.71
N GLY A 583 -14.65 -26.63 10.45
CA GLY A 583 -15.55 -25.96 11.37
C GLY A 583 -14.89 -25.28 12.57
N PRO A 584 -15.69 -24.66 13.45
CA PRO A 584 -15.21 -23.80 14.54
C PRO A 584 -14.50 -24.60 15.63
N GLN A 585 -13.28 -24.18 15.99
CA GLN A 585 -12.52 -24.79 17.08
C GLN A 585 -12.71 -24.09 18.43
N ALA A 586 -13.27 -22.88 18.43
CA ALA A 586 -13.71 -22.16 19.63
C ALA A 586 -14.91 -21.25 19.31
N ASP A 587 -15.42 -20.56 20.33
CA ASP A 587 -16.38 -19.49 20.16
C ASP A 587 -15.63 -18.15 20.04
N PHE A 588 -15.61 -17.57 18.85
CA PHE A 588 -14.97 -16.28 18.56
C PHE A 588 -15.97 -15.10 18.61
N GLY A 589 -17.22 -15.32 19.07
CA GLY A 589 -18.19 -14.29 19.40
C GLY A 589 -18.99 -13.65 18.27
N ALA A 590 -20.04 -12.93 18.71
CA ALA A 590 -20.94 -11.98 18.05
C ALA A 590 -22.32 -12.52 17.58
N ASP A 591 -23.25 -12.80 18.51
CA ASP A 591 -24.73 -12.91 18.37
C ASP A 591 -25.37 -13.71 17.20
N ASP A 592 -24.54 -14.50 16.50
CA ASP A 592 -24.78 -15.82 15.90
C ASP A 592 -25.77 -15.97 14.72
N PRO A 593 -25.31 -16.51 13.59
CA PRO A 593 -25.77 -17.86 13.30
C PRO A 593 -24.64 -18.77 12.81
N ARG A 594 -24.08 -19.45 13.80
CA ARG A 594 -23.25 -20.64 13.85
C ARG A 594 -21.82 -20.53 13.34
N LYS A 595 -21.11 -19.66 14.06
CA LYS A 595 -19.70 -19.80 14.46
C LYS A 595 -18.67 -19.65 13.34
N ARG A 596 -18.28 -18.38 13.13
CA ARG A 596 -17.13 -17.94 12.34
C ARG A 596 -15.93 -18.85 12.62
N ALA A 597 -15.47 -19.53 11.60
CA ALA A 597 -14.40 -20.50 11.65
C ALA A 597 -13.57 -20.35 10.39
N VAL A 598 -12.35 -20.89 10.41
CA VAL A 598 -11.57 -21.07 9.22
C VAL A 598 -11.42 -22.55 9.02
N SER A 599 -11.90 -23.08 7.91
CA SER A 599 -11.58 -24.45 7.55
C SER A 599 -10.33 -24.41 6.67
N GLY A 600 -9.23 -24.96 7.16
CA GLY A 600 -7.98 -25.02 6.39
C GLY A 600 -8.11 -26.04 5.28
N VAL A 601 -7.41 -25.86 4.15
CA VAL A 601 -7.53 -26.75 2.99
C VAL A 601 -7.14 -28.21 3.31
N ALA A 602 -6.16 -28.41 4.21
CA ALA A 602 -5.63 -29.72 4.61
C ALA A 602 -5.71 -29.90 6.13
N PRO A 603 -6.92 -30.12 6.69
CA PRO A 603 -7.18 -30.13 8.14
C PRO A 603 -6.47 -31.26 8.91
N GLY A 604 -5.96 -32.28 8.22
CA GLY A 604 -5.15 -33.37 8.78
C GLY A 604 -3.63 -33.17 8.66
N ALA A 605 -3.18 -32.18 7.89
CA ALA A 605 -1.75 -31.90 7.76
C ALA A 605 -1.22 -31.26 9.06
N ARG A 606 0.07 -31.45 9.32
CA ARG A 606 0.75 -30.84 10.47
C ARG A 606 1.75 -29.80 10.01
N LEU A 607 1.99 -28.77 10.82
CA LEU A 607 2.79 -27.61 10.42
C LEU A 607 3.95 -27.37 11.37
N ILE A 608 5.16 -27.20 10.83
CA ILE A 608 6.37 -26.77 11.56
C ILE A 608 6.48 -25.25 11.43
N PRO A 609 6.30 -24.48 12.51
CA PRO A 609 6.45 -23.03 12.45
C PRO A 609 7.94 -22.67 12.42
N ILE A 610 8.36 -21.87 11.43
CA ILE A 610 9.74 -21.43 11.27
C ILE A 610 9.74 -19.91 11.16
N ARG A 611 10.23 -19.23 12.19
CA ARG A 611 10.22 -17.77 12.22
C ARG A 611 11.46 -17.24 11.52
N THR A 612 11.28 -16.55 10.41
CA THR A 612 12.38 -15.98 9.60
C THR A 612 12.41 -14.47 9.61
N ALA A 613 11.29 -13.82 9.94
CA ALA A 613 11.18 -12.37 9.96
C ALA A 613 10.19 -11.88 11.02
N ARG A 614 10.30 -10.62 11.44
CA ARG A 614 9.26 -9.92 12.22
C ARG A 614 8.17 -9.32 11.33
N THR A 615 8.48 -9.12 10.05
CA THR A 615 7.56 -8.69 8.99
C THR A 615 7.90 -9.43 7.69
N VAL A 616 6.89 -9.84 6.93
CA VAL A 616 7.07 -10.50 5.63
C VAL A 616 7.57 -9.56 4.53
N ALA A 617 7.67 -8.27 4.83
CA ALA A 617 8.05 -7.22 3.90
C ALA A 617 9.54 -6.83 3.96
N LEU A 618 10.27 -7.33 4.98
CA LEU A 618 11.73 -7.28 5.08
C LEU A 618 12.27 -8.71 4.90
N LEU A 619 12.83 -9.00 3.74
CA LEU A 619 13.36 -10.32 3.44
C LEU A 619 14.86 -10.39 3.70
N SER A 620 15.26 -11.20 4.68
CA SER A 620 16.63 -11.72 4.76
C SER A 620 16.79 -12.92 3.82
N THR A 621 17.61 -12.73 2.78
CA THR A 621 17.89 -13.79 1.79
C THR A 621 18.56 -14.99 2.47
N ARG A 622 19.50 -14.71 3.38
CA ARG A 622 20.26 -15.73 4.10
C ARG A 622 19.39 -16.51 5.08
N ARG A 623 18.54 -15.84 5.87
CA ARG A 623 17.62 -16.53 6.81
C ARG A 623 16.61 -17.38 6.07
N LEU A 624 16.03 -16.89 4.97
CA LEU A 624 15.06 -17.67 4.21
C LEU A 624 15.69 -18.93 3.60
N ALA A 625 16.89 -18.83 3.01
CA ALA A 625 17.59 -19.98 2.43
C ALA A 625 17.84 -21.08 3.49
N ARG A 626 18.34 -20.68 4.67
CA ARG A 626 18.56 -21.60 5.80
C ARG A 626 17.26 -22.17 6.38
N ALA A 627 16.18 -21.41 6.37
CA ALA A 627 14.87 -21.88 6.82
C ALA A 627 14.27 -22.93 5.89
N ILE A 628 14.50 -22.81 4.58
CA ILE A 628 14.11 -23.84 3.60
C ILE A 628 14.88 -25.12 3.88
N GLU A 629 16.20 -25.05 4.02
CA GLU A 629 17.06 -26.20 4.34
C GLU A 629 16.63 -26.86 5.66
N TYR A 630 16.39 -26.05 6.70
CA TYR A 630 15.90 -26.52 7.98
C TYR A 630 14.55 -27.24 7.87
N ALA A 631 13.60 -26.69 7.10
CA ALA A 631 12.31 -27.34 6.89
C ALA A 631 12.46 -28.73 6.26
N VAL A 632 13.29 -28.84 5.22
CA VAL A 632 13.60 -30.10 4.54
C VAL A 632 14.22 -31.10 5.53
N ASP A 633 15.22 -30.66 6.29
CA ASP A 633 15.93 -31.50 7.27
C ASP A 633 15.04 -31.95 8.45
N ARG A 634 13.97 -31.20 8.74
CA ARG A 634 12.93 -31.57 9.70
C ARG A 634 11.78 -32.36 9.12
N GLY A 635 11.91 -32.80 7.86
CA GLY A 635 10.97 -33.71 7.22
C GLY A 635 9.73 -33.03 6.67
N ALA A 636 9.80 -31.74 6.33
CA ALA A 636 8.74 -31.09 5.56
C ALA A 636 8.55 -31.80 4.21
N HIS A 637 7.30 -31.90 3.77
CA HIS A 637 6.92 -32.41 2.45
C HIS A 637 6.44 -31.29 1.53
N VAL A 638 5.94 -30.20 2.13
CA VAL A 638 5.54 -28.97 1.47
C VAL A 638 6.16 -27.81 2.24
N ILE A 639 6.63 -26.78 1.56
CA ILE A 639 7.12 -25.54 2.16
C ILE A 639 6.24 -24.38 1.69
N SER A 640 5.70 -23.60 2.63
CA SER A 640 4.80 -22.46 2.36
C SER A 640 5.49 -21.15 2.73
N ILE A 641 5.83 -20.33 1.73
CA ILE A 641 6.62 -19.09 1.88
C ILE A 641 5.76 -17.87 1.47
N SER A 642 5.35 -17.09 2.46
CA SER A 642 4.48 -15.91 2.26
C SER A 642 5.27 -14.60 2.12
N MET A 643 6.48 -14.65 1.55
CA MET A 643 7.41 -13.53 1.46
C MET A 643 8.28 -13.65 0.21
N GLY A 644 8.88 -12.55 -0.22
CA GLY A 644 9.80 -12.55 -1.35
C GLY A 644 10.61 -11.27 -1.50
N GLY A 645 11.64 -11.33 -2.32
CA GLY A 645 12.66 -10.30 -2.46
C GLY A 645 13.49 -10.45 -3.73
N VAL A 646 14.80 -10.27 -3.60
CA VAL A 646 15.74 -10.25 -4.72
C VAL A 646 16.17 -11.65 -5.17
N ARG A 647 16.65 -11.75 -6.41
CA ARG A 647 17.32 -12.95 -6.92
C ARG A 647 18.57 -13.24 -6.08
N SER A 648 18.81 -14.52 -5.81
CA SER A 648 20.02 -15.02 -5.16
C SER A 648 20.26 -16.48 -5.51
N ARG A 649 21.48 -16.78 -5.96
CA ARG A 649 21.90 -18.15 -6.24
C ARG A 649 21.85 -19.01 -4.98
N ARG A 650 22.30 -18.49 -3.84
CA ARG A 650 22.22 -19.16 -2.53
C ARG A 650 20.80 -19.54 -2.14
N LEU A 651 19.83 -18.67 -2.40
CA LEU A 651 18.40 -18.96 -2.16
C LEU A 651 17.87 -20.01 -3.14
N ARG A 652 18.23 -19.94 -4.42
CA ARG A 652 17.84 -20.96 -5.42
C ARG A 652 18.44 -22.33 -5.09
N GLU A 653 19.67 -22.39 -4.59
CA GLU A 653 20.31 -23.63 -4.15
C GLU A 653 19.53 -24.28 -3.00
N ALA A 654 19.03 -23.52 -2.03
CA ALA A 654 18.15 -24.05 -0.98
C ALA A 654 16.82 -24.57 -1.53
N VAL A 655 16.22 -23.87 -2.50
CA VAL A 655 15.01 -24.34 -3.20
C VAL A 655 15.26 -25.64 -3.95
N ARG A 656 16.38 -25.74 -4.69
CA ARG A 656 16.78 -26.96 -5.39
C ARG A 656 17.05 -28.10 -4.42
N TYR A 657 17.69 -27.81 -3.28
CA TYR A 657 17.86 -28.82 -2.24
C TYR A 657 16.49 -29.37 -1.82
N ALA A 658 15.50 -28.53 -1.54
CA ALA A 658 14.14 -28.97 -1.25
C ALA A 658 13.54 -29.82 -2.39
N GLU A 659 13.69 -29.36 -3.64
CA GLU A 659 13.17 -30.07 -4.80
C GLU A 659 13.80 -31.46 -4.99
N THR A 660 15.12 -31.58 -4.85
CA THR A 660 15.84 -32.87 -4.91
C THR A 660 15.43 -33.84 -3.81
N GLN A 661 14.91 -33.33 -2.68
CA GLN A 661 14.34 -34.12 -1.59
C GLN A 661 12.84 -34.43 -1.78
N GLY A 662 12.25 -34.03 -2.91
CA GLY A 662 10.83 -34.24 -3.21
C GLY A 662 9.91 -33.39 -2.35
N VAL A 663 10.37 -32.21 -1.95
CA VAL A 663 9.59 -31.22 -1.22
C VAL A 663 9.02 -30.20 -2.20
N ILE A 664 7.72 -29.95 -2.12
CA ILE A 664 7.04 -28.96 -2.96
C ILE A 664 7.18 -27.59 -2.30
N VAL A 665 7.76 -26.62 -3.00
CA VAL A 665 7.91 -25.24 -2.50
C VAL A 665 6.86 -24.34 -3.15
N CYS A 666 6.05 -23.68 -2.34
CA CYS A 666 5.05 -22.69 -2.76
C CYS A 666 5.46 -21.31 -2.25
N ALA A 667 5.42 -20.29 -3.12
CA ALA A 667 5.79 -18.93 -2.73
C ALA A 667 4.91 -17.83 -3.36
N ALA A 668 4.80 -16.72 -2.64
CA ALA A 668 3.97 -15.58 -3.02
C ALA A 668 4.53 -14.87 -4.24
N ALA A 669 3.69 -14.60 -5.25
CA ALA A 669 4.10 -13.82 -6.41
C ALA A 669 4.49 -12.37 -6.02
N GLY A 670 3.90 -11.83 -4.96
CA GLY A 670 4.16 -10.50 -4.43
C GLY A 670 2.87 -9.70 -4.18
N ASN A 671 2.92 -8.77 -3.22
CA ASN A 671 1.80 -7.86 -2.89
C ASN A 671 2.19 -6.44 -3.31
N GLN A 672 1.49 -5.91 -4.31
CA GLN A 672 1.68 -4.58 -4.89
C GLN A 672 3.06 -4.30 -5.48
N VAL A 673 3.83 -5.35 -5.67
CA VAL A 673 5.05 -5.31 -6.46
C VAL A 673 4.67 -5.52 -7.91
N ARG A 674 5.21 -4.73 -8.83
CA ARG A 674 4.79 -4.69 -10.26
C ARG A 674 5.24 -5.91 -11.08
N MET A 675 5.87 -6.89 -10.44
CA MET A 675 6.53 -8.05 -11.02
C MET A 675 6.54 -9.21 -10.01
N VAL A 676 6.72 -10.44 -10.49
CA VAL A 676 6.91 -11.62 -9.63
C VAL A 676 8.25 -11.55 -8.91
N VAL A 677 8.27 -11.71 -7.59
CA VAL A 677 9.47 -11.70 -6.73
C VAL A 677 10.08 -13.09 -6.53
N TRP A 678 11.29 -13.17 -5.98
CA TRP A 678 11.94 -14.44 -5.62
C TRP A 678 11.62 -14.84 -4.17
N PRO A 679 11.41 -16.14 -3.86
CA PRO A 679 11.72 -17.30 -4.69
C PRO A 679 10.61 -17.71 -5.67
N ALA A 680 9.43 -17.09 -5.65
CA ALA A 680 8.31 -17.46 -6.54
C ALA A 680 8.69 -17.44 -8.03
N ARG A 681 9.64 -16.61 -8.42
CA ARG A 681 10.12 -16.51 -9.80
C ARG A 681 11.04 -17.64 -10.25
N TYR A 682 11.54 -18.48 -9.34
CA TYR A 682 12.30 -19.67 -9.73
C TYR A 682 11.37 -20.73 -10.33
N GLU A 683 11.80 -21.37 -11.42
CA GLU A 683 11.02 -22.39 -12.14
C GLU A 683 10.71 -23.62 -11.27
N GLU A 684 11.56 -23.87 -10.28
CA GLU A 684 11.43 -24.91 -9.28
C GLU A 684 10.27 -24.63 -8.29
N VAL A 685 9.76 -23.41 -8.22
CA VAL A 685 8.78 -22.95 -7.21
C VAL A 685 7.38 -22.85 -7.81
N VAL A 686 6.36 -23.26 -7.03
CA VAL A 686 4.97 -23.00 -7.35
C VAL A 686 4.67 -21.52 -7.02
N ALA A 687 4.64 -20.68 -8.06
CA ALA A 687 4.38 -19.25 -7.93
C ALA A 687 2.88 -18.97 -7.85
N CYS A 688 2.43 -18.37 -6.75
CA CYS A 688 1.00 -18.16 -6.48
C CYS A 688 0.60 -16.68 -6.60
N ALA A 689 -0.31 -16.39 -7.54
CA ALA A 689 -1.00 -15.09 -7.62
C ALA A 689 -2.36 -15.15 -6.91
N ALA A 690 -2.91 -13.98 -6.56
CA ALA A 690 -4.17 -13.88 -5.82
C ALA A 690 -5.34 -13.49 -6.72
N CYS A 691 -6.44 -14.23 -6.57
CA CYS A 691 -7.75 -13.89 -7.12
C CYS A 691 -8.77 -13.64 -6.01
N ASN A 692 -9.96 -13.21 -6.39
CA ASN A 692 -11.04 -12.87 -5.46
C ASN A 692 -12.27 -13.76 -5.64
N VAL A 693 -13.32 -13.49 -4.85
CA VAL A 693 -14.59 -14.24 -4.85
C VAL A 693 -15.36 -14.13 -6.18
N GLU A 694 -15.10 -13.08 -6.95
CA GLU A 694 -15.66 -12.88 -8.29
C GLU A 694 -14.85 -13.62 -9.36
N ARG A 695 -13.83 -14.39 -8.97
CA ARG A 695 -12.87 -15.08 -9.85
C ARG A 695 -12.01 -14.13 -10.71
N GLY A 696 -12.00 -12.84 -10.36
CA GLY A 696 -11.14 -11.82 -10.96
C GLY A 696 -9.80 -11.67 -10.22
N PRO A 697 -8.85 -10.90 -10.77
CA PRO A 697 -7.56 -10.68 -10.14
C PRO A 697 -7.70 -9.75 -8.93
N TRP A 698 -7.00 -10.06 -7.83
CA TRP A 698 -6.85 -9.07 -6.77
C TRP A 698 -5.95 -7.94 -7.28
N VAL A 699 -6.40 -6.69 -7.15
CA VAL A 699 -5.64 -5.51 -7.60
C VAL A 699 -4.26 -5.41 -6.93
N GLY A 700 -4.12 -5.97 -5.73
CA GLY A 700 -2.86 -6.02 -5.00
C GLY A 700 -1.94 -7.16 -5.39
N SER A 701 -2.32 -8.06 -6.29
CA SER A 701 -1.47 -9.20 -6.69
C SER A 701 -0.41 -8.79 -7.71
N SER A 702 0.83 -9.20 -7.48
CA SER A 702 1.83 -9.29 -8.55
C SER A 702 1.39 -10.31 -9.62
N ARG A 703 1.86 -10.10 -10.84
CA ARG A 703 1.57 -10.94 -12.02
C ARG A 703 2.82 -11.04 -12.89
N GLY A 704 2.88 -12.07 -13.73
CA GLY A 704 3.96 -12.26 -14.69
C GLY A 704 3.96 -13.68 -15.26
N GLN A 705 4.79 -13.91 -16.27
CA GLN A 705 4.81 -15.19 -16.99
C GLN A 705 5.24 -16.39 -16.13
N THR A 706 5.96 -16.15 -15.03
CA THR A 706 6.39 -17.19 -14.10
C THR A 706 5.32 -17.59 -13.08
N VAL A 707 4.17 -16.91 -13.04
CA VAL A 707 3.05 -17.31 -12.18
C VAL A 707 2.57 -18.70 -12.61
N THR A 708 2.56 -19.66 -11.68
CA THR A 708 2.11 -21.02 -11.96
C THR A 708 0.59 -21.08 -11.98
N VAL A 709 -0.05 -20.54 -10.93
CA VAL A 709 -1.51 -20.61 -10.75
C VAL A 709 -1.99 -19.45 -9.88
N SER A 710 -3.29 -19.14 -9.99
CA SER A 710 -3.98 -18.26 -9.07
C SER A 710 -4.79 -19.02 -8.02
N ALA A 711 -4.93 -18.45 -6.82
CA ALA A 711 -5.79 -18.96 -5.77
C ALA A 711 -6.42 -17.80 -4.96
N PRO A 712 -7.50 -18.04 -4.20
CA PRO A 712 -8.12 -17.05 -3.33
C PRO A 712 -7.13 -16.29 -2.46
N GLY A 713 -7.16 -14.96 -2.56
CA GLY A 713 -6.29 -14.07 -1.80
C GLY A 713 -6.85 -12.68 -1.53
N GLU A 714 -8.11 -12.37 -1.85
CA GLU A 714 -8.78 -11.12 -1.45
C GLU A 714 -10.02 -11.43 -0.61
N SER A 715 -10.13 -10.81 0.57
CA SER A 715 -11.24 -11.06 1.52
C SER A 715 -11.37 -12.53 1.95
N VAL A 716 -10.24 -13.21 2.16
CA VAL A 716 -10.14 -14.60 2.65
C VAL A 716 -10.31 -14.64 4.17
N TRP A 717 -11.14 -15.54 4.67
CA TRP A 717 -11.29 -15.78 6.11
C TRP A 717 -10.06 -16.47 6.70
N ARG A 718 -9.58 -15.95 7.83
CA ARG A 718 -8.34 -16.37 8.50
C ARG A 718 -8.41 -16.10 10.01
N ALA A 719 -7.61 -16.82 10.78
CA ALA A 719 -7.44 -16.63 12.20
C ALA A 719 -6.37 -15.57 12.52
N ARG A 720 -6.48 -14.87 13.64
CA ARG A 720 -5.43 -13.98 14.18
C ARG A 720 -5.37 -14.11 15.69
N THR A 721 -4.19 -13.87 16.24
CA THR A 721 -4.04 -13.55 17.64
C THR A 721 -3.62 -12.10 17.79
N GLU A 722 -4.34 -11.34 18.60
CA GLU A 722 -4.11 -9.91 18.84
C GLU A 722 -3.71 -9.70 20.31
N PRO A 723 -2.81 -8.74 20.61
CA PRO A 723 -2.50 -8.36 21.98
C PRO A 723 -3.76 -7.92 22.75
N ALA A 724 -3.87 -8.31 24.02
CA ALA A 724 -4.97 -7.91 24.90
C ALA A 724 -4.44 -7.53 26.30
N THR A 725 -5.23 -6.78 27.06
CA THR A 725 -4.82 -6.22 28.36
C THR A 725 -4.30 -7.27 29.35
N ASP A 726 -4.85 -8.48 29.33
CA ASP A 726 -4.46 -9.61 30.21
C ASP A 726 -3.98 -10.85 29.42
N GLY A 727 -3.36 -10.65 28.25
CA GLY A 727 -2.81 -11.74 27.45
C GLY A 727 -3.03 -11.54 25.95
N VAL A 728 -3.82 -12.43 25.35
CA VAL A 728 -4.10 -12.39 23.91
C VAL A 728 -5.58 -12.62 23.63
N THR A 729 -6.07 -12.03 22.54
CA THR A 729 -7.40 -12.29 22.00
C THR A 729 -7.26 -13.08 20.70
N HIS A 730 -8.07 -14.12 20.54
CA HIS A 730 -8.16 -14.89 19.30
C HIS A 730 -9.34 -14.38 18.49
N VAL A 731 -9.11 -14.05 17.21
CA VAL A 731 -10.13 -13.51 16.31
C VAL A 731 -10.13 -14.26 14.99
N VAL A 732 -11.31 -14.37 14.38
CA VAL A 732 -11.48 -14.86 13.00
C VAL A 732 -12.08 -13.74 12.18
N GLY A 733 -11.40 -13.39 11.08
CA GLY A 733 -11.78 -12.28 10.22
C GLY A 733 -11.24 -12.44 8.82
N ARG A 734 -11.60 -11.52 7.93
CA ARG A 734 -11.13 -11.55 6.53
C ARG A 734 -9.83 -10.76 6.37
N GLY A 735 -9.01 -11.16 5.41
CA GLY A 735 -7.77 -10.50 5.01
C GLY A 735 -7.50 -10.68 3.51
N SER A 736 -6.52 -9.96 2.97
CA SER A 736 -6.13 -10.00 1.56
C SER A 736 -4.62 -10.04 1.38
N GLY A 737 -4.10 -10.84 0.47
CA GLY A 737 -2.68 -11.10 0.31
C GLY A 737 -2.43 -12.30 -0.59
N THR A 738 -1.38 -12.24 -1.41
CA THR A 738 -0.86 -13.43 -2.10
C THR A 738 -0.39 -14.50 -1.10
N SER A 739 -0.07 -14.12 0.15
CA SER A 739 0.13 -15.04 1.29
C SER A 739 -1.00 -16.05 1.45
N TYR A 740 -2.25 -15.63 1.32
CA TYR A 740 -3.39 -16.54 1.44
C TYR A 740 -3.52 -17.45 0.20
N ALA A 741 -3.17 -16.96 -0.99
CA ALA A 741 -3.11 -17.81 -2.18
C ALA A 741 -2.06 -18.93 -2.03
N VAL A 742 -0.88 -18.60 -1.48
CA VAL A 742 0.17 -19.59 -1.16
C VAL A 742 -0.33 -20.62 -0.16
N ALA A 743 -0.98 -20.17 0.92
CA ALA A 743 -1.52 -21.06 1.95
C ALA A 743 -2.53 -22.06 1.35
N HIS A 744 -3.46 -21.60 0.51
CA HIS A 744 -4.38 -22.49 -0.18
C HIS A 744 -3.64 -23.54 -1.04
N VAL A 745 -2.67 -23.12 -1.85
CA VAL A 745 -1.92 -24.02 -2.73
C VAL A 745 -1.05 -25.01 -1.95
N ALA A 746 -0.43 -24.60 -0.83
CA ALA A 746 0.29 -25.49 0.08
C ALA A 746 -0.65 -26.55 0.70
N GLY A 747 -1.88 -26.16 1.02
CA GLY A 747 -2.94 -27.08 1.40
C GLY A 747 -3.31 -28.07 0.28
N LEU A 748 -3.47 -27.59 -0.96
CA LEU A 748 -3.74 -28.46 -2.12
C LEU A 748 -2.60 -29.45 -2.38
N ALA A 749 -1.34 -29.03 -2.24
CA ALA A 749 -0.19 -29.92 -2.29
C ALA A 749 -0.26 -31.01 -1.22
N SER A 750 -0.69 -30.64 0.00
CA SER A 750 -0.86 -31.58 1.11
C SER A 750 -2.02 -32.56 0.87
N LEU A 751 -3.13 -32.12 0.29
CA LEU A 751 -4.21 -33.00 -0.14
C LEU A 751 -3.73 -33.98 -1.22
N TRP A 752 -3.01 -33.50 -2.24
CA TRP A 752 -2.52 -34.34 -3.33
C TRP A 752 -1.53 -35.41 -2.85
N LEU A 753 -0.57 -35.02 -2.00
CA LEU A 753 0.40 -35.95 -1.42
C LEU A 753 -0.26 -36.99 -0.50
N SER A 754 -1.25 -36.58 0.32
CA SER A 754 -1.94 -37.51 1.22
C SER A 754 -2.86 -38.46 0.45
N TYR A 755 -3.64 -37.96 -0.51
CA TYR A 755 -4.60 -38.75 -1.29
C TYR A 755 -3.94 -39.86 -2.12
N HIS A 756 -2.87 -39.53 -2.85
CA HIS A 756 -2.15 -40.54 -3.65
C HIS A 756 -1.12 -41.34 -2.85
N GLY A 757 -0.88 -40.97 -1.59
CA GLY A 757 0.15 -41.53 -0.74
C GLY A 757 1.55 -41.07 -1.16
N ARG A 758 2.17 -40.19 -0.36
CA ARG A 758 3.50 -39.64 -0.63
C ARG A 758 4.55 -40.71 -0.92
N ALA A 759 4.58 -41.81 -0.16
CA ALA A 759 5.52 -42.90 -0.39
C ALA A 759 5.35 -43.53 -1.78
N ALA A 760 4.10 -43.78 -2.21
CA ALA A 760 3.82 -44.32 -3.53
C ALA A 760 4.19 -43.34 -4.66
N LEU A 761 3.98 -42.04 -4.44
CA LEU A 761 4.42 -41.00 -5.38
C LEU A 761 5.95 -40.93 -5.50
N LEU A 762 6.67 -41.03 -4.37
CA LEU A 762 8.13 -41.08 -4.36
C LEU A 762 8.67 -42.34 -5.03
N ASP A 763 8.07 -43.51 -4.78
CA ASP A 763 8.44 -44.75 -5.44
C ASP A 763 8.20 -44.68 -6.96
N ARG A 764 7.14 -43.97 -7.37
CA ARG A 764 6.74 -43.85 -8.77
C ARG A 764 7.62 -42.87 -9.57
N TYR A 765 7.92 -41.71 -9.00
CA TYR A 765 8.57 -40.61 -9.72
C TYR A 765 10.01 -40.38 -9.27
N GLY A 766 10.37 -40.78 -8.05
CA GLY A 766 11.57 -40.34 -7.36
C GLY A 766 11.40 -38.92 -6.78
N PRO A 767 12.17 -38.56 -5.75
CA PRO A 767 12.04 -37.28 -5.07
C PRO A 767 12.25 -36.09 -6.01
N GLY A 768 13.33 -36.09 -6.81
CA GLY A 768 13.65 -34.98 -7.70
C GLY A 768 12.64 -34.70 -8.82
N ARG A 769 11.72 -35.60 -9.17
CA ARG A 769 10.67 -35.34 -10.17
C ARG A 769 9.30 -35.03 -9.56
N LEU A 770 9.11 -35.34 -8.28
CA LEU A 770 7.82 -35.24 -7.63
C LEU A 770 7.24 -33.81 -7.66
N PRO A 771 8.02 -32.75 -7.37
CA PRO A 771 7.51 -31.38 -7.42
C PRO A 771 7.11 -30.94 -8.84
N SER A 772 7.90 -31.29 -9.87
CA SER A 772 7.57 -31.01 -11.27
C SER A 772 6.26 -31.68 -11.72
N VAL A 773 6.02 -32.93 -11.27
CA VAL A 773 4.76 -33.65 -11.54
C VAL A 773 3.59 -32.92 -10.89
N PHE A 774 3.74 -32.47 -9.65
CA PHE A 774 2.71 -31.68 -8.97
C PHE A 774 2.44 -30.37 -9.72
N ARG A 775 3.47 -29.59 -10.08
CA ARG A 775 3.34 -28.33 -10.85
C ARG A 775 2.60 -28.55 -12.18
N HIS A 776 2.93 -29.62 -12.89
CA HIS A 776 2.25 -29.99 -14.13
C HIS A 776 0.76 -30.31 -13.92
N LEU A 777 0.43 -31.11 -12.90
CA LEU A 777 -0.96 -31.47 -12.64
C LEU A 777 -1.76 -30.27 -12.14
N LEU A 778 -1.19 -29.46 -11.24
CA LEU A 778 -1.81 -28.23 -10.75
C LEU A 778 -2.19 -27.29 -11.90
N THR A 779 -1.27 -27.06 -12.84
CA THR A 779 -1.53 -26.21 -14.02
C THR A 779 -2.53 -26.84 -14.99
N ALA A 780 -2.40 -28.13 -15.31
CA ALA A 780 -3.29 -28.83 -16.24
C ALA A 780 -4.75 -28.94 -15.74
N THR A 781 -4.93 -28.92 -14.42
CA THR A 781 -6.24 -29.08 -13.77
C THR A 781 -6.88 -27.79 -13.32
N ALA A 782 -6.17 -26.65 -13.42
CA ALA A 782 -6.71 -25.34 -13.08
C ALA A 782 -8.00 -25.04 -13.87
N ASP A 783 -8.91 -24.31 -13.23
CA ASP A 783 -10.09 -23.80 -13.87
C ASP A 783 -9.75 -22.53 -14.64
N PRO A 784 -10.16 -22.43 -15.92
CA PRO A 784 -10.01 -21.19 -16.66
C PRO A 784 -10.82 -20.07 -15.99
N ALA A 785 -10.28 -18.85 -16.01
CA ALA A 785 -10.95 -17.65 -15.52
C ALA A 785 -10.78 -16.55 -16.57
N ALA A 786 -11.90 -16.15 -17.20
CA ALA A 786 -11.87 -15.23 -18.34
C ALA A 786 -11.30 -13.85 -17.99
N ASP A 787 -11.48 -13.42 -16.74
CA ASP A 787 -11.01 -12.12 -16.24
C ASP A 787 -9.54 -12.16 -15.75
N LEU A 788 -8.93 -13.35 -15.69
CA LEU A 788 -7.50 -13.51 -15.42
C LEU A 788 -6.74 -13.56 -16.75
N SER A 789 -5.86 -12.59 -16.99
CA SER A 789 -4.91 -12.66 -18.10
C SER A 789 -3.96 -13.84 -17.93
N SER A 790 -3.28 -14.26 -18.99
CA SER A 790 -2.24 -15.31 -18.94
C SER A 790 -1.09 -15.03 -17.96
N LEU A 791 -0.91 -13.78 -17.53
CA LEU A 791 0.07 -13.37 -16.52
C LEU A 791 -0.32 -13.76 -15.09
N PHE A 792 -1.50 -14.34 -14.88
CA PHE A 792 -1.98 -14.89 -13.60
C PHE A 792 -1.87 -16.43 -13.55
N GLY A 793 -1.05 -17.00 -14.45
CA GLY A 793 -0.79 -18.43 -14.56
C GLY A 793 -1.89 -19.19 -15.29
N ALA A 794 -1.97 -20.49 -15.03
CA ALA A 794 -2.85 -21.41 -15.76
C ALA A 794 -4.37 -21.22 -15.50
N GLY A 795 -4.73 -20.37 -14.54
CA GLY A 795 -6.10 -20.17 -14.06
C GLY A 795 -6.19 -20.31 -12.54
N ILE A 796 -7.39 -20.60 -12.04
CA ILE A 796 -7.65 -20.78 -10.60
C ILE A 796 -7.46 -22.25 -10.23
N ALA A 797 -6.69 -22.54 -9.19
CA ALA A 797 -6.44 -23.92 -8.76
C ALA A 797 -7.75 -24.69 -8.43
N ASN A 798 -7.77 -26.00 -8.70
CA ASN A 798 -8.95 -26.84 -8.47
C ASN A 798 -8.56 -28.17 -7.80
N ALA A 799 -8.96 -28.35 -6.55
CA ALA A 799 -8.61 -29.49 -5.71
C ALA A 799 -9.18 -30.81 -6.24
N GLU A 800 -10.46 -30.85 -6.58
CA GLU A 800 -11.15 -32.06 -7.04
C GLU A 800 -10.52 -32.59 -8.33
N ARG A 801 -10.29 -31.71 -9.31
CA ARG A 801 -9.66 -32.08 -10.57
C ARG A 801 -8.21 -32.49 -10.36
N LEU A 802 -7.47 -31.80 -9.48
CA LEU A 802 -6.10 -32.17 -9.13
C LEU A 802 -5.99 -33.59 -8.55
N LEU A 803 -6.90 -34.00 -7.67
CA LEU A 803 -6.90 -35.34 -7.07
C LEU A 803 -7.40 -36.44 -8.02
N THR A 804 -8.37 -36.11 -8.87
CA THR A 804 -9.00 -37.10 -9.78
C THR A 804 -8.28 -37.24 -11.12
N GLN A 805 -7.42 -36.29 -11.49
CA GLN A 805 -6.62 -36.35 -12.71
C GLN A 805 -5.73 -37.61 -12.68
N PRO A 806 -5.76 -38.44 -13.74
CA PRO A 806 -4.88 -39.60 -13.82
C PRO A 806 -3.41 -39.23 -13.67
N LEU A 807 -2.74 -39.90 -12.72
CA LEU A 807 -1.31 -39.72 -12.50
C LEU A 807 -0.52 -40.03 -13.79
N PRO A 808 0.36 -39.12 -14.25
CA PRO A 808 1.17 -39.32 -15.44
C PRO A 808 1.97 -40.62 -15.42
N ALA A 809 2.31 -41.16 -16.59
CA ALA A 809 3.19 -42.32 -16.67
C ALA A 809 4.56 -42.00 -16.03
N PRO A 810 5.22 -42.95 -15.34
CA PRO A 810 6.54 -42.72 -14.74
C PRO A 810 7.63 -42.31 -15.75
N ALA A 811 7.43 -42.67 -17.03
CA ALA A 811 8.32 -42.36 -18.15
C ALA A 811 7.99 -41.03 -18.85
N SER A 812 6.99 -40.28 -18.38
CA SER A 812 6.68 -38.96 -18.92
C SER A 812 7.87 -38.01 -18.77
N PRO A 813 8.11 -37.11 -19.75
CA PRO A 813 9.27 -36.24 -19.80
C PRO A 813 9.09 -35.04 -18.86
N PHE A 814 8.96 -35.29 -17.55
CA PHE A 814 9.06 -34.24 -16.55
C PHE A 814 10.53 -34.00 -16.23
N GLU A 815 10.89 -32.72 -16.16
CA GLU A 815 12.20 -32.31 -15.70
C GLU A 815 12.43 -32.85 -14.28
N ALA A 816 13.48 -33.65 -14.14
CA ALA A 816 14.03 -33.95 -12.83
C ALA A 816 14.72 -32.68 -12.32
N ALA A 817 14.63 -32.46 -11.01
CA ALA A 817 15.44 -31.47 -10.33
C ALA A 817 16.89 -31.64 -10.80
N GLU A 818 17.45 -30.55 -11.32
CA GLU A 818 18.86 -30.50 -11.69
C GLU A 818 19.69 -30.89 -10.46
N SER A 819 20.76 -31.66 -10.69
CA SER A 819 21.61 -32.04 -9.57
C SER A 819 22.23 -30.78 -8.96
N LEU A 820 22.44 -30.78 -7.64
CA LEU A 820 23.11 -29.65 -6.96
C LEU A 820 24.55 -29.42 -7.44
N ASP A 821 25.14 -30.39 -8.16
CA ASP A 821 26.48 -30.35 -8.74
C ASP A 821 26.49 -29.89 -10.21
N GLU A 822 25.34 -29.89 -10.88
CA GLU A 822 25.18 -29.27 -12.18
C GLU A 822 25.07 -27.76 -11.97
N VAL A 823 26.08 -27.03 -12.43
CA VAL A 823 25.98 -25.58 -12.59
C VAL A 823 24.78 -25.36 -13.51
N PRO A 824 23.72 -24.66 -13.05
CA PRO A 824 22.58 -24.41 -13.92
C PRO A 824 23.08 -23.80 -15.22
N PRO A 825 22.48 -24.12 -16.39
CA PRO A 825 22.65 -23.23 -17.52
C PRO A 825 22.27 -21.83 -17.02
N GLU A 826 23.23 -20.90 -17.01
CA GLU A 826 22.91 -19.52 -16.69
C GLU A 826 21.77 -19.13 -17.62
N ALA A 827 20.62 -18.78 -17.02
CA ALA A 827 19.48 -18.29 -17.78
C ALA A 827 20.01 -17.18 -18.66
N ASP A 828 19.71 -17.23 -19.97
CA ASP A 828 20.14 -16.19 -20.91
C ASP A 828 19.87 -14.84 -20.26
N PRO A 829 20.91 -14.04 -19.92
CA PRO A 829 20.73 -12.83 -19.15
C PRO A 829 19.78 -11.85 -19.84
N MET A 830 19.68 -11.93 -21.17
CA MET A 830 18.71 -11.16 -21.95
C MET A 830 17.29 -11.69 -21.78
N ALA A 831 17.08 -13.01 -21.79
CA ALA A 831 15.79 -13.62 -21.53
C ALA A 831 15.29 -13.32 -20.11
N GLU A 832 16.20 -13.31 -19.14
CA GLU A 832 15.89 -12.96 -17.76
C GLU A 832 15.49 -11.49 -17.61
N ALA A 833 16.26 -10.57 -18.23
CA ALA A 833 15.91 -9.16 -18.28
C ALA A 833 14.57 -8.92 -19.02
N ALA A 834 14.33 -9.63 -20.12
CA ALA A 834 13.08 -9.55 -20.88
C ALA A 834 11.89 -10.04 -20.06
N GLY A 835 12.06 -11.16 -19.35
CA GLY A 835 11.06 -11.69 -18.45
C GLY A 835 10.71 -10.71 -17.33
N LEU A 836 11.62 -9.83 -16.91
CA LEU A 836 11.34 -8.81 -15.88
C LEU A 836 10.20 -7.88 -16.28
N PHE A 837 10.10 -7.60 -17.58
CA PHE A 837 9.11 -6.72 -18.19
C PHE A 837 7.98 -7.48 -18.88
N ASP A 838 7.87 -8.80 -18.65
CA ASP A 838 6.90 -9.70 -19.29
C ASP A 838 7.04 -9.79 -20.83
N LEU A 839 8.24 -9.59 -21.38
CA LEU A 839 8.51 -9.47 -22.83
C LEU A 839 8.91 -10.78 -23.55
N ALA A 840 8.64 -11.95 -22.97
CA ALA A 840 9.21 -13.20 -23.48
C ALA A 840 8.68 -13.64 -24.86
N PRO A 841 9.43 -14.47 -25.60
CA PRO A 841 9.22 -14.71 -27.04
C PRO A 841 8.00 -15.57 -27.41
N SER A 842 7.35 -16.25 -26.46
CA SER A 842 6.43 -17.35 -26.70
C SER A 842 4.93 -17.00 -26.64
N ALA A 843 4.57 -15.76 -26.31
CA ALA A 843 3.19 -15.26 -26.42
C ALA A 843 2.99 -14.57 -27.79
N PRO A 844 1.78 -14.60 -28.39
CA PRO A 844 1.49 -13.70 -29.50
C PRO A 844 1.55 -12.27 -28.99
N ALA A 845 2.73 -11.65 -29.13
CA ALA A 845 2.96 -10.27 -28.75
C ALA A 845 1.95 -9.39 -29.50
N GLY A 846 1.24 -8.53 -28.78
CA GLY A 846 0.57 -7.41 -29.40
C GLY A 846 1.62 -6.52 -30.08
N PRO A 847 1.20 -5.60 -30.96
CA PRO A 847 2.13 -4.65 -31.60
C PRO A 847 2.93 -3.81 -30.59
N PHE A 848 2.52 -3.79 -29.33
CA PHE A 848 3.16 -3.12 -28.21
C PHE A 848 4.32 -3.92 -27.60
N GLU A 849 4.10 -5.19 -27.26
CA GLU A 849 5.11 -6.07 -26.67
C GLU A 849 6.26 -6.35 -27.64
N ALA A 850 5.95 -6.43 -28.94
CA ALA A 850 6.96 -6.54 -29.99
C ALA A 850 7.90 -5.32 -30.01
N GLN A 851 7.35 -4.10 -29.89
CA GLN A 851 8.16 -2.87 -29.86
C GLN A 851 9.01 -2.75 -28.59
N ALA A 852 8.50 -3.18 -27.44
CA ALA A 852 9.24 -3.18 -26.19
C ALA A 852 10.38 -4.21 -26.21
N SER A 853 10.15 -5.39 -26.79
CA SER A 853 11.17 -6.43 -26.98
C SER A 853 12.32 -5.94 -27.88
N ASP A 854 12.00 -5.31 -29.02
CA ASP A 854 12.99 -4.73 -29.95
C ASP A 854 13.84 -3.61 -29.31
N ARG A 855 13.32 -2.95 -28.27
CA ARG A 855 13.98 -1.84 -27.58
C ARG A 855 14.77 -2.24 -26.35
N LEU A 856 14.62 -3.47 -25.85
CA LEU A 856 15.26 -3.91 -24.61
C LEU A 856 16.78 -3.82 -24.69
N ALA A 857 17.38 -4.46 -25.69
CA ALA A 857 18.83 -4.45 -25.86
C ALA A 857 19.40 -3.02 -26.05
N PRO A 858 18.85 -2.16 -26.93
CA PRO A 858 19.28 -0.76 -27.03
C PRO A 858 19.15 0.04 -25.73
N THR A 859 18.09 -0.20 -24.95
CA THR A 859 17.86 0.54 -23.70
C THR A 859 18.86 0.12 -22.62
N LEU A 860 19.12 -1.19 -22.49
CA LEU A 860 20.13 -1.72 -21.59
C LEU A 860 21.54 -1.31 -22.02
N ALA A 861 21.82 -1.27 -23.33
CA ALA A 861 23.07 -0.77 -23.88
C ALA A 861 23.35 0.67 -23.45
N ALA A 862 22.33 1.54 -23.55
CA ALA A 862 22.41 2.93 -23.12
C ALA A 862 22.62 3.07 -21.60
N LEU A 863 22.00 2.20 -20.79
CA LEU A 863 22.18 2.16 -19.34
C LEU A 863 23.61 1.75 -18.97
N LEU A 864 24.08 0.62 -19.52
CA LEU A 864 25.38 0.03 -19.24
C LEU A 864 26.54 0.81 -19.89
N GLY A 865 26.27 1.57 -20.94
CA GLY A 865 27.28 2.32 -21.68
C GLY A 865 28.09 1.45 -22.64
N VAL A 866 27.50 0.34 -23.11
CA VAL A 866 28.13 -0.60 -24.05
C VAL A 866 27.37 -0.61 -25.38
N ALA A 867 27.94 -1.19 -26.43
CA ALA A 867 27.22 -1.44 -27.68
C ALA A 867 26.07 -2.45 -27.47
N PRO A 868 24.92 -2.35 -28.18
CA PRO A 868 23.81 -3.29 -28.06
C PRO A 868 24.20 -4.77 -28.19
N GLU A 869 25.17 -5.07 -29.05
CA GLU A 869 25.70 -6.42 -29.28
C GLU A 869 26.52 -6.95 -28.10
N ALA A 870 27.05 -6.05 -27.26
CA ALA A 870 27.81 -6.38 -26.07
C ALA A 870 26.95 -6.52 -24.81
N VAL A 871 25.64 -6.22 -24.87
CA VAL A 871 24.74 -6.29 -23.70
C VAL A 871 24.68 -7.69 -23.09
N PRO A 872 24.51 -8.80 -23.84
CA PRO A 872 24.47 -10.13 -23.24
C PRO A 872 25.72 -10.42 -22.40
N VAL A 873 26.90 -10.08 -22.93
CA VAL A 873 28.19 -10.24 -22.24
C VAL A 873 28.30 -9.32 -21.02
N ALA A 874 27.80 -8.08 -21.10
CA ALA A 874 27.80 -7.17 -19.97
C ALA A 874 26.87 -7.66 -18.85
N LEU A 875 25.73 -8.26 -19.19
CA LEU A 875 24.79 -8.82 -18.22
C LEU A 875 25.31 -10.11 -17.55
N GLU A 876 26.20 -10.88 -18.18
CA GLU A 876 26.94 -11.95 -17.50
C GLU A 876 27.73 -11.40 -16.29
N ASP A 877 28.30 -10.20 -16.43
CA ASP A 877 29.13 -9.60 -15.39
C ASP A 877 28.29 -8.86 -14.33
N VAL A 878 27.36 -7.98 -14.75
CA VAL A 878 26.63 -7.05 -13.85
C VAL A 878 25.12 -7.29 -13.76
N GLY A 879 24.61 -8.36 -14.37
CA GLY A 879 23.18 -8.65 -14.43
C GLY A 879 22.53 -8.83 -13.05
N ASP A 880 23.18 -9.58 -12.16
CA ASP A 880 22.69 -9.78 -10.78
C ASP A 880 22.52 -8.45 -10.03
N GLU A 881 23.48 -7.54 -10.19
CA GLU A 881 23.44 -6.23 -9.54
C GLU A 881 22.41 -5.30 -10.17
N LEU A 882 22.26 -5.33 -11.50
CA LEU A 882 21.20 -4.61 -12.19
C LEU A 882 19.83 -5.09 -11.70
N LEU A 883 19.60 -6.40 -11.62
CA LEU A 883 18.34 -6.96 -11.13
C LEU A 883 18.09 -6.57 -9.68
N PHE A 884 19.11 -6.64 -8.83
CA PHE A 884 19.05 -6.19 -7.45
C PHE A 884 18.57 -4.73 -7.36
N HIS A 885 19.18 -3.81 -8.13
CA HIS A 885 18.79 -2.41 -8.14
C HIS A 885 17.37 -2.19 -8.66
N LEU A 886 16.94 -2.90 -9.72
CA LEU A 886 15.59 -2.76 -10.27
C LEU A 886 14.50 -3.22 -9.28
N ILE A 887 14.81 -4.19 -8.41
CA ILE A 887 13.87 -4.72 -7.41
C ILE A 887 13.84 -3.83 -6.16
N THR A 888 15.01 -3.39 -5.68
CA THR A 888 15.10 -2.56 -4.47
C THR A 888 14.83 -1.08 -4.75
N ARG A 889 14.67 -0.67 -6.02
CA ARG A 889 14.36 0.71 -6.45
C ARG A 889 13.24 0.74 -7.51
N PRO A 890 11.97 0.61 -7.10
CA PRO A 890 10.83 0.55 -8.04
C PRO A 890 10.72 1.73 -9.03
N HIS A 891 11.13 2.95 -8.65
CA HIS A 891 11.24 4.08 -9.59
C HIS A 891 12.19 3.83 -10.77
N ASP A 892 13.27 3.07 -10.58
CA ASP A 892 14.24 2.78 -11.64
C ASP A 892 13.68 1.71 -12.59
N TYR A 893 12.95 0.73 -12.04
CA TYR A 893 12.15 -0.21 -12.83
C TYR A 893 11.08 0.51 -13.67
N ASP A 894 10.32 1.44 -13.08
CA ASP A 894 9.28 2.19 -13.79
C ASP A 894 9.83 3.05 -14.92
N ARG A 895 10.98 3.70 -14.71
CA ARG A 895 11.67 4.48 -15.75
C ARG A 895 12.18 3.60 -16.88
N LEU A 896 12.84 2.48 -16.54
CA LEU A 896 13.32 1.53 -17.55
C LEU A 896 12.14 0.97 -18.35
N LYS A 897 11.04 0.60 -17.67
CA LYS A 897 9.80 0.17 -18.33
C LYS A 897 9.24 1.25 -19.25
N ALA A 898 9.13 2.50 -18.80
CA ALA A 898 8.63 3.61 -19.61
C ALA A 898 9.49 3.86 -20.87
N ALA A 899 10.80 3.71 -20.76
CA ALA A 899 11.75 3.84 -21.87
C ALA A 899 11.54 2.77 -22.94
N LEU A 900 11.15 1.55 -22.56
CA LEU A 900 10.82 0.48 -23.52
C LEU A 900 9.59 0.84 -24.37
N VAL A 901 8.71 1.73 -23.88
CA VAL A 901 7.41 2.01 -24.50
C VAL A 901 7.36 3.28 -25.36
N THR A 902 8.28 4.24 -25.18
CA THR A 902 8.20 5.55 -25.83
C THR A 902 9.07 5.66 -27.11
N PRO A 903 8.57 6.26 -28.23
CA PRO A 903 9.36 6.41 -29.46
C PRO A 903 10.44 7.51 -29.31
N ALA A 904 11.71 7.11 -29.48
CA ALA A 904 13.02 7.75 -29.16
C ALA A 904 13.37 9.13 -29.82
N PRO A 905 14.53 9.80 -29.53
CA PRO A 905 15.72 9.34 -28.78
C PRO A 905 16.35 10.32 -27.75
N ALA A 906 16.69 9.77 -26.59
CA ALA A 906 17.89 10.02 -25.79
C ALA A 906 17.98 8.82 -24.85
N SER A 907 19.16 8.44 -24.36
CA SER A 907 19.24 7.49 -23.24
C SER A 907 18.20 7.94 -22.19
N PRO A 908 17.36 7.05 -21.62
CA PRO A 908 16.44 7.44 -20.54
C PRO A 908 17.17 8.09 -19.34
N PHE A 909 18.50 8.12 -19.40
CA PHE A 909 19.45 8.67 -18.45
C PHE A 909 20.31 9.83 -19.02
N GLU A 910 19.98 10.38 -20.19
CA GLU A 910 20.65 11.54 -20.82
C GLU A 910 19.66 12.68 -21.06
N SER A 911 19.29 13.38 -19.99
CA SER A 911 18.92 14.78 -20.11
C SER A 911 19.96 15.60 -19.35
N ASP A 912 20.72 16.43 -20.08
CA ASP A 912 21.72 17.38 -19.58
C ASP A 912 21.14 18.51 -18.69
N GLN A 913 19.89 18.37 -18.24
CA GLN A 913 19.27 19.20 -17.22
C GLN A 913 18.51 18.31 -16.23
N GLY A 914 19.15 18.03 -15.08
CA GLY A 914 18.52 17.37 -13.94
C GLY A 914 18.44 15.84 -14.05
N ALA A 915 19.59 15.15 -14.14
CA ALA A 915 19.62 13.74 -13.80
C ALA A 915 19.26 13.58 -12.31
N ASP A 916 18.27 12.73 -12.02
CA ASP A 916 18.00 12.29 -10.65
C ASP A 916 19.30 11.70 -10.07
N PRO A 917 19.84 12.25 -8.97
CA PRO A 917 21.11 11.81 -8.41
C PRO A 917 21.15 10.31 -8.09
N ARG A 918 20.00 9.66 -7.84
CA ARG A 918 19.93 8.22 -7.55
C ARG A 918 20.17 7.35 -8.78
N VAL A 919 19.74 7.80 -9.95
CA VAL A 919 19.95 7.07 -11.22
C VAL A 919 21.35 7.32 -11.78
N ALA A 920 21.84 8.54 -11.63
CA ALA A 920 23.25 8.84 -11.86
C ALA A 920 24.14 7.95 -10.98
N GLN A 921 23.71 7.68 -9.73
CA GLN A 921 24.39 6.74 -8.84
C GLN A 921 24.36 5.31 -9.38
N VAL A 922 23.19 4.74 -9.75
CA VAL A 922 23.12 3.38 -10.36
C VAL A 922 23.98 3.27 -11.61
N ARG A 923 23.98 4.29 -12.48
CA ARG A 923 24.81 4.33 -13.69
C ARG A 923 26.30 4.44 -13.34
N ALA A 924 26.67 5.24 -12.35
CA ALA A 924 28.05 5.41 -11.89
C ALA A 924 28.57 4.13 -11.22
N ASP A 925 27.72 3.51 -10.42
CA ASP A 925 27.90 2.21 -9.78
C ASP A 925 28.19 1.18 -10.89
N LEU A 926 27.24 0.91 -11.79
CA LEU A 926 27.38 -0.11 -12.86
C LEU A 926 28.57 0.13 -13.78
N ARG A 927 29.02 1.38 -13.95
CA ARG A 927 30.16 1.75 -14.79
C ARG A 927 31.48 1.92 -14.03
N SER A 928 31.49 1.62 -12.73
CA SER A 928 32.69 1.81 -11.91
C SER A 928 33.86 0.97 -12.46
N PRO A 929 35.05 1.56 -12.64
CA PRO A 929 36.26 0.85 -13.08
C PRO A 929 36.68 -0.32 -12.18
N ALA A 930 36.07 -0.45 -10.99
CA ALA A 930 36.33 -1.52 -10.04
C ALA A 930 35.61 -2.85 -10.36
N ARG A 931 34.58 -2.87 -11.22
CA ARG A 931 33.64 -4.02 -11.33
C ARG A 931 34.09 -5.18 -12.21
N SER A 932 34.69 -4.95 -13.36
CA SER A 932 35.17 -6.06 -14.20
C SER A 932 36.25 -5.58 -15.18
N ALA A 933 37.29 -6.40 -15.39
CA ALA A 933 38.28 -6.16 -16.45
C ALA A 933 37.66 -6.33 -17.85
N ARG A 934 36.67 -7.21 -17.99
CA ARG A 934 35.95 -7.50 -19.24
C ARG A 934 34.97 -6.38 -19.59
N LEU A 935 34.19 -5.88 -18.61
CA LEU A 935 33.36 -4.69 -18.79
C LEU A 935 34.20 -3.44 -19.09
N ARG A 936 35.35 -3.25 -18.41
CA ARG A 936 36.30 -2.18 -18.75
C ARG A 936 36.80 -2.27 -20.19
N ALA A 937 37.14 -3.47 -20.66
CA ALA A 937 37.56 -3.67 -22.04
C ALA A 937 36.45 -3.30 -23.04
N LEU A 938 35.19 -3.67 -22.75
CA LEU A 938 34.02 -3.31 -23.56
C LEU A 938 33.72 -1.80 -23.56
N LEU A 939 33.91 -1.12 -22.42
CA LEU A 939 33.75 0.34 -22.29
C LEU A 939 34.86 1.13 -23.01
N THR A 940 35.99 0.51 -23.32
CA THR A 940 37.14 1.12 -24.01
C THR A 940 37.30 0.70 -25.47
N ALA A 941 36.48 -0.24 -25.94
CA ALA A 941 36.47 -0.72 -27.31
C ALA A 941 35.55 0.20 -28.15
N ASP A 942 36.08 1.35 -28.55
CA ASP A 942 35.49 2.20 -29.59
C ASP A 942 35.62 1.57 -30.99
#